data_AF-A0A8H5HRV3-F1
#
_entry.id   AF-A0A8H5HRV3-F1
#
_cell.length_a   1.000
_cell.length_b   1.000
_cell.length_c   1.000
_cell.angle_alpha   90.00
_cell.angle_beta   90.00
_cell.angle_gamma   90.00
#
_symmetry.space_group_name_H-M   'P 1'
#
loop_
_entity.id
_entity.type
_entity.pdbx_description
1 polymer ?
#
loop_
_entity_poly.entity_id
_entity_poly.type
_entity_poly.pdbx_seq_one_letter_code
_entity_poly.pdbx_strand_id
1 'polypeptide(L)'
;MIIPIGSAEFRRNMIESRQLNPTENRIPDNVRIAPDGEPVRILGCYVGNGVEEASIWTPTLEKIHETMSFWDKSHPSQDGRKLIIDMETGGRTQFKARVQGMPDQVTDKLNKLTRDFLWGPNSTPAVGADTLSLPRTKGGKKVLDIKIRNQAIELVKLRSYLQFDEKRPKWAKVADEHYARNISTTRKTRNDSSLVAMFIQDWTAKTREGNTSLPMSLRTMLKAAKKHKLAFAPKDPTTHLKNQMPIWYHIGTKPTKKILNNDEWARCHRNTHKITTTGHMAHYVNEQMPPRHKVRKNCACQVCKAHRSKGCKNPTKCKTAATKTLDCIEDKWDPRNPNENDSQRPEDDVAEYDNAEHEDTIMFDPSFAEGESLADGFRIFVEPDTITHERPLRAPLTRPIEADVIVYTDGSCINNGCEDAKAGSGLWYGPDDARNLSLRLPDTLEQTNNTGEAVAILVAAQRAGHTGNLIIRSDSQITIDGLTENLPKWEEKGWIGIANKEILKATVATLRQRAGNTIFQKVKGHSNDPGNDGADRLAGLGARKELPDLIDLSIPPALHVSGAKISKMSQALLYSGILETRTPTVRRSTLINLDMTRHAVHALTGTLPKDPVLWKSIRNRHISKNISAYLWKVMHNAYKCGKYWDNIPDCERRGQCQECETEESMEHILTECQNTGQSVIWQLVNKIFEEKKAPQLTPSIGAVLGCGAMNFRDQNQKADPGLSRFYTIIVSESAHLIWKLRCEWKIGREADPDKLHTKDEIQNKWLQAINKRLKFDCLMTDKNRYGRKALRPSLVKNTWKGVLRNEEQLPINWTYSTGVLVGMSTARPPGRNR
;
A
#
# COMPACT_ATOMS: atom_id res chain seq x y z
N MET A 1 -6.39 -12.74 -43.02
CA MET A 1 -5.29 -11.77 -42.92
C MET A 1 -4.06 -12.49 -42.37
N ILE A 2 -2.89 -12.29 -42.94
CA ILE A 2 -1.62 -12.97 -42.60
C ILE A 2 -0.58 -11.92 -42.23
N ILE A 3 0.17 -12.16 -41.14
CA ILE A 3 1.34 -11.35 -40.76
C ILE A 3 2.59 -12.20 -41.01
N PRO A 4 3.45 -11.84 -41.97
CA PRO A 4 4.64 -12.61 -42.27
C PRO A 4 5.69 -12.42 -41.15
N ILE A 5 6.25 -13.50 -40.62
CA ILE A 5 7.31 -13.48 -39.59
C ILE A 5 8.56 -14.13 -40.18
N GLY A 6 9.67 -13.41 -40.23
CA GLY A 6 10.92 -13.89 -40.83
C GLY A 6 11.90 -12.75 -41.08
N SER A 7 12.92 -12.97 -41.91
CA SER A 7 13.84 -11.90 -42.36
C SER A 7 13.09 -10.85 -43.18
N ALA A 8 13.61 -9.62 -43.27
CA ALA A 8 12.99 -8.57 -44.09
C ALA A 8 12.87 -8.97 -45.57
N GLU A 9 13.84 -9.76 -46.06
CA GLU A 9 13.82 -10.35 -47.40
C GLU A 9 12.70 -11.38 -47.56
N PHE A 10 12.57 -12.33 -46.63
CA PHE A 10 11.48 -13.31 -46.64
C PHE A 10 10.11 -12.64 -46.66
N ARG A 11 9.92 -11.60 -45.83
CA ARG A 11 8.64 -10.88 -45.76
C ARG A 11 8.31 -10.18 -47.08
N ARG A 12 9.29 -9.51 -47.72
CA ARG A 12 9.13 -8.92 -49.06
C ARG A 12 8.77 -9.98 -50.09
N ASN A 13 9.54 -11.07 -50.16
CA ASN A 13 9.31 -12.14 -51.11
C ASN A 13 7.92 -12.77 -50.92
N MET A 14 7.47 -12.96 -49.68
CA MET A 14 6.13 -13.51 -49.38
C MET A 14 5.00 -12.54 -49.78
N ILE A 15 5.20 -11.23 -49.65
CA ILE A 15 4.22 -10.22 -50.10
C ILE A 15 4.13 -10.21 -51.63
N GLU A 16 5.27 -10.26 -52.32
CA GLU A 16 5.35 -10.24 -53.78
C GLU A 16 4.87 -11.55 -54.42
N SER A 17 5.40 -12.69 -53.97
CA SER A 17 5.05 -14.01 -54.53
C SER A 17 3.72 -14.56 -54.01
N ARG A 18 3.24 -14.08 -52.85
CA ARG A 18 2.13 -14.66 -52.09
C ARG A 18 2.34 -16.15 -51.78
N GLN A 19 3.60 -16.59 -51.65
CA GLN A 19 3.98 -17.95 -51.31
C GLN A 19 4.86 -17.99 -50.06
N LEU A 20 4.71 -19.03 -49.24
CA LEU A 20 5.55 -19.28 -48.07
C LEU A 20 6.93 -19.83 -48.46
N ASN A 21 6.99 -20.64 -49.51
CA ASN A 21 8.22 -21.12 -50.15
C ASN A 21 7.89 -21.49 -51.62
N PRO A 22 8.91 -21.70 -52.48
CA PRO A 22 8.69 -21.99 -53.90
C PRO A 22 7.88 -23.27 -54.18
N THR A 23 7.76 -24.16 -53.19
CA THR A 23 7.07 -25.45 -53.31
C THR A 23 5.64 -25.44 -52.77
N GLU A 24 5.20 -24.36 -52.14
CA GLU A 24 3.88 -24.25 -51.50
C GLU A 24 2.86 -23.52 -52.37
N ASN A 25 1.58 -23.87 -52.14
CA ASN A 25 0.46 -23.28 -52.83
C ASN A 25 0.39 -21.76 -52.57
N ARG A 26 0.11 -21.00 -53.63
CA ARG A 26 -0.09 -19.55 -53.56
C ARG A 26 -1.26 -19.21 -52.65
N ILE A 27 -1.06 -18.24 -51.76
CA ILE A 27 -2.08 -17.73 -50.84
C ILE A 27 -3.19 -17.04 -51.64
N PRO A 28 -4.46 -17.45 -51.47
CA PRO A 28 -5.60 -16.88 -52.22
C PRO A 28 -5.66 -15.36 -52.16
N ASP A 29 -5.99 -14.69 -53.27
CA ASP A 29 -5.93 -13.22 -53.39
C ASP A 29 -6.89 -12.49 -52.42
N ASN A 30 -7.97 -13.15 -51.98
CA ASN A 30 -8.88 -12.62 -50.96
C ASN A 30 -8.29 -12.60 -49.54
N VAL A 31 -7.14 -13.24 -49.30
CA VAL A 31 -6.45 -13.22 -48.01
C VAL A 31 -5.41 -12.11 -47.99
N ARG A 32 -5.69 -11.02 -47.25
CA ARG A 32 -4.74 -9.91 -47.08
C ARG A 32 -3.45 -10.34 -46.36
N ILE A 33 -2.28 -9.96 -46.88
CA ILE A 33 -0.97 -10.11 -46.24
C ILE A 33 -0.54 -8.71 -45.79
N ALA A 34 -0.20 -8.55 -44.51
CA ALA A 34 0.18 -7.25 -43.95
C ALA A 34 1.64 -6.89 -44.30
N PRO A 35 1.91 -5.72 -44.90
CA PRO A 35 3.27 -5.24 -45.13
C PRO A 35 3.93 -4.76 -43.84
N ASP A 36 5.25 -4.58 -43.90
CA ASP A 36 6.00 -3.92 -42.83
C ASP A 36 5.47 -2.49 -42.60
N GLY A 37 5.44 -2.07 -41.34
CA GLY A 37 4.87 -0.79 -40.89
C GLY A 37 3.37 -0.84 -40.62
N GLU A 38 2.64 -1.84 -41.11
CA GLU A 38 1.18 -1.92 -40.94
C GLU A 38 0.79 -2.63 -39.61
N PRO A 39 0.09 -1.94 -38.68
CA PRO A 39 -0.44 -2.56 -37.47
C PRO A 39 -1.70 -3.38 -37.76
N VAL A 40 -1.69 -4.65 -37.37
CA VAL A 40 -2.85 -5.54 -37.48
C VAL A 40 -3.49 -5.78 -36.11
N ARG A 41 -4.79 -5.49 -35.99
CA ARG A 41 -5.53 -5.68 -34.72
C ARG A 41 -5.88 -7.15 -34.48
N ILE A 42 -5.37 -7.73 -33.39
CA ILE A 42 -5.65 -9.10 -32.94
C ILE A 42 -5.99 -9.07 -31.45
N LEU A 43 -7.20 -9.49 -31.08
CA LEU A 43 -7.67 -9.56 -29.68
C LEU A 43 -7.44 -8.25 -28.89
N GLY A 44 -7.56 -7.10 -29.56
CA GLY A 44 -7.37 -5.77 -28.97
C GLY A 44 -5.90 -5.29 -28.89
N CYS A 45 -4.94 -6.12 -29.27
CA CYS A 45 -3.54 -5.75 -29.48
C CYS A 45 -3.33 -5.38 -30.95
N TYR A 46 -2.27 -4.62 -31.24
CA TYR A 46 -1.85 -4.36 -32.61
C TYR A 46 -0.47 -4.96 -32.82
N VAL A 47 -0.34 -5.83 -33.81
CA VAL A 47 0.88 -6.59 -34.11
C VAL A 47 1.27 -6.30 -35.54
N GLY A 48 2.57 -6.13 -35.80
CA GLY A 48 3.11 -5.97 -37.14
C GLY A 48 4.62 -5.81 -37.10
N ASN A 49 5.28 -5.91 -38.25
CA ASN A 49 6.72 -5.74 -38.35
C ASN A 49 7.06 -4.26 -38.47
N GLY A 50 8.02 -3.74 -37.69
CA GLY A 50 8.49 -2.35 -37.84
C GLY A 50 7.41 -1.28 -37.57
N VAL A 51 6.35 -1.62 -36.82
CA VAL A 51 5.26 -0.69 -36.53
C VAL A 51 5.72 0.36 -35.52
N GLU A 52 5.33 1.62 -35.74
CA GLU A 52 5.54 2.68 -34.76
C GLU A 52 4.58 2.50 -33.57
N GLU A 53 5.08 1.92 -32.47
CA GLU A 53 4.29 1.59 -31.28
C GLU A 53 3.47 2.75 -30.72
N ALA A 54 3.98 3.99 -30.79
CA ALA A 54 3.29 5.17 -30.29
C ALA A 54 2.04 5.52 -31.10
N SER A 55 2.07 5.35 -32.44
CA SER A 55 0.96 5.67 -33.34
C SER A 55 -0.29 4.84 -33.04
N ILE A 56 -0.08 3.61 -32.56
CA ILE A 56 -1.15 2.68 -32.18
C ILE A 56 -1.98 3.26 -31.03
N TRP A 57 -1.40 4.08 -30.16
CA TRP A 57 -2.07 4.68 -29.01
C TRP A 57 -2.88 5.93 -29.35
N THR A 58 -2.69 6.54 -30.52
CA THR A 58 -3.33 7.80 -30.94
C THR A 58 -4.86 7.78 -30.77
N PRO A 59 -5.61 6.78 -31.27
CA PRO A 59 -7.07 6.76 -31.12
C PRO A 59 -7.52 6.68 -29.65
N THR A 60 -6.72 6.04 -28.79
CA THR A 60 -7.01 5.95 -27.34
C THR A 60 -6.77 7.29 -26.66
N LEU A 61 -5.68 7.99 -27.02
CA LEU A 61 -5.37 9.32 -26.49
C LEU A 61 -6.42 10.35 -26.88
N GLU A 62 -6.83 10.36 -28.15
CA GLU A 62 -7.89 11.23 -28.67
C GLU A 62 -9.21 10.98 -27.93
N LYS A 63 -9.61 9.72 -27.77
CA LYS A 63 -10.85 9.39 -27.05
C LYS A 63 -10.83 9.82 -25.59
N ILE A 64 -9.70 9.64 -24.90
CA ILE A 64 -9.54 10.11 -23.52
C ILE A 64 -9.65 11.64 -23.47
N HIS A 65 -8.96 12.33 -24.38
CA HIS A 65 -8.99 13.79 -24.45
C HIS A 65 -10.40 14.33 -24.73
N GLU A 66 -11.12 13.78 -25.71
CA GLU A 66 -12.52 14.13 -26.01
C GLU A 66 -13.43 13.94 -24.79
N THR A 67 -13.31 12.79 -24.13
CA THR A 67 -14.20 12.44 -23.00
C THR A 67 -13.90 13.32 -21.79
N MET A 68 -12.62 13.58 -21.50
CA MET A 68 -12.22 14.53 -20.46
C MET A 68 -12.71 15.95 -20.77
N SER A 69 -12.59 16.40 -22.02
CA SER A 69 -13.08 17.71 -22.46
C SER A 69 -14.60 17.82 -22.32
N PHE A 70 -15.33 16.74 -22.60
CA PHE A 70 -16.78 16.69 -22.37
C PHE A 70 -17.11 16.81 -20.88
N TRP A 71 -16.44 16.03 -20.02
CA TRP A 71 -16.65 16.11 -18.58
C TRP A 71 -16.27 17.47 -17.99
N ASP A 72 -15.25 18.13 -18.54
CA ASP A 72 -14.80 19.43 -18.05
C ASP A 72 -15.91 20.49 -18.13
N LYS A 73 -16.80 20.40 -19.12
CA LYS A 73 -17.99 21.27 -19.28
C LYS A 73 -18.96 21.20 -18.09
N SER A 74 -18.97 20.08 -17.34
CA SER A 74 -19.78 19.92 -16.12
C SER A 74 -19.15 20.57 -14.88
N HIS A 75 -17.96 21.16 -15.00
CA HIS A 75 -17.20 21.80 -13.93
C HIS A 75 -17.00 20.89 -12.70
N PRO A 76 -16.48 19.66 -12.87
CA PRO A 76 -16.37 18.72 -11.79
C PRO A 76 -15.39 19.22 -10.71
N SER A 77 -15.72 18.92 -9.45
CA SER A 77 -14.81 19.11 -8.32
C SER A 77 -13.51 18.31 -8.53
N GLN A 78 -12.45 18.63 -7.77
CA GLN A 78 -11.18 17.89 -7.85
C GLN A 78 -11.34 16.39 -7.56
N ASP A 79 -12.25 16.02 -6.64
CA ASP A 79 -12.53 14.60 -6.38
C ASP A 79 -13.32 13.96 -7.53
N GLY A 80 -14.21 14.72 -8.18
CA GLY A 80 -14.88 14.29 -9.41
C GLY A 80 -13.90 14.07 -10.55
N ARG A 81 -12.97 15.01 -10.77
CA ARG A 81 -11.90 14.90 -11.77
C ARG A 81 -11.04 13.66 -11.53
N LYS A 82 -10.66 13.39 -10.28
CA LYS A 82 -9.94 12.16 -9.90
C LYS A 82 -10.70 10.89 -10.30
N LEU A 83 -12.01 10.81 -10.04
CA LEU A 83 -12.81 9.63 -10.41
C LEU A 83 -12.87 9.44 -11.94
N ILE A 84 -13.02 10.54 -12.67
CA ILE A 84 -13.03 10.52 -14.15
C ILE A 84 -11.67 10.07 -14.70
N ILE A 85 -10.55 10.50 -14.10
CA ILE A 85 -9.22 10.01 -14.46
C ILE A 85 -9.10 8.50 -14.27
N ASP A 86 -9.55 7.97 -13.14
CA ASP A 86 -9.52 6.53 -12.89
C ASP A 86 -10.35 5.75 -13.92
N MET A 87 -11.52 6.27 -14.28
CA MET A 87 -12.42 5.67 -15.25
C MET A 87 -11.87 5.73 -16.68
N GLU A 88 -11.48 6.92 -17.14
CA GLU A 88 -11.10 7.17 -18.54
C GLU A 88 -9.65 6.84 -18.81
N THR A 89 -8.72 7.43 -18.03
CA THR A 89 -7.29 7.15 -18.18
C THR A 89 -6.95 5.77 -17.63
N GLY A 90 -7.41 5.47 -16.41
CA GLY A 90 -7.18 4.19 -15.76
C GLY A 90 -7.77 3.03 -16.57
N GLY A 91 -9.10 3.05 -16.73
CA GLY A 91 -9.87 1.98 -17.37
C GLY A 91 -9.48 1.70 -18.83
N ARG A 92 -9.37 2.72 -19.70
CA ARG A 92 -9.13 2.50 -21.14
C ARG A 92 -7.73 2.01 -21.48
N THR A 93 -6.73 2.38 -20.68
CA THR A 93 -5.33 2.09 -21.01
C THR A 93 -4.83 0.79 -20.38
N GLN A 94 -5.49 0.30 -19.33
CA GLN A 94 -5.06 -0.85 -18.53
C GLN A 94 -4.81 -2.12 -19.35
N PHE A 95 -5.77 -2.51 -20.18
CA PHE A 95 -5.66 -3.73 -20.99
C PHE A 95 -4.50 -3.62 -21.98
N LYS A 96 -4.48 -2.54 -22.78
CA LYS A 96 -3.50 -2.32 -23.85
C LYS A 96 -2.07 -2.19 -23.30
N ALA A 97 -1.90 -1.52 -22.16
CA ALA A 97 -0.61 -1.38 -21.50
C ALA A 97 -0.05 -2.74 -21.06
N ARG A 98 -0.92 -3.68 -20.64
CA ARG A 98 -0.52 -5.03 -20.23
C ARG A 98 -0.07 -5.90 -21.39
N VAL A 99 -0.75 -5.81 -22.53
CA VAL A 99 -0.53 -6.73 -23.66
C VAL A 99 0.53 -6.22 -24.63
N GLN A 100 0.64 -4.90 -24.80
CA GLN A 100 1.52 -4.28 -25.80
C GLN A 100 2.63 -3.42 -25.18
N GLY A 101 2.54 -3.11 -23.88
CA GLY A 101 3.38 -2.10 -23.26
C GLY A 101 2.93 -0.69 -23.63
N MET A 102 3.40 0.30 -22.88
CA MET A 102 3.09 1.71 -23.11
C MET A 102 4.41 2.47 -23.31
N PRO A 103 4.67 3.03 -24.50
CA PRO A 103 5.85 3.86 -24.73
C PRO A 103 5.91 5.07 -23.79
N ASP A 104 7.12 5.55 -23.49
CA ASP A 104 7.30 6.70 -22.58
C ASP A 104 6.61 7.96 -23.10
N GLN A 105 6.67 8.21 -24.41
CA GLN A 105 5.96 9.32 -25.05
C GLN A 105 4.43 9.27 -24.82
N VAL A 106 3.82 8.08 -24.86
CA VAL A 106 2.39 7.89 -24.59
C VAL A 106 2.10 8.12 -23.10
N THR A 107 2.98 7.60 -22.23
CA THR A 107 2.90 7.82 -20.79
C THR A 107 2.94 9.31 -20.43
N ASP A 108 3.86 10.06 -21.03
CA ASP A 108 4.02 11.49 -20.80
C ASP A 108 2.83 12.29 -21.37
N LYS A 109 2.29 11.92 -22.54
CA LYS A 109 1.04 12.49 -23.05
C LYS A 109 -0.15 12.25 -22.12
N LEU A 110 -0.33 11.03 -21.59
CA LEU A 110 -1.41 10.74 -20.64
C LEU A 110 -1.24 11.48 -19.31
N ASN A 111 0.00 11.60 -18.81
CA ASN A 111 0.28 12.39 -17.61
C ASN A 111 -0.03 13.87 -17.85
N LYS A 112 0.31 14.40 -19.03
CA LYS A 112 -0.07 15.76 -19.45
C LYS A 112 -1.59 15.93 -19.49
N LEU A 113 -2.32 15.02 -20.14
CA LEU A 113 -3.79 15.05 -20.17
C LEU A 113 -4.40 15.00 -18.77
N THR A 114 -3.88 14.14 -17.90
CA THR A 114 -4.33 14.02 -16.50
C THR A 114 -4.08 15.32 -15.72
N ARG A 115 -2.90 15.91 -15.90
CA ARG A 115 -2.53 17.19 -15.29
C ARG A 115 -3.42 18.33 -15.78
N ASP A 116 -3.55 18.46 -17.09
CA ASP A 116 -4.34 19.52 -17.73
C ASP A 116 -5.82 19.38 -17.35
N PHE A 117 -6.34 18.16 -17.24
CA PHE A 117 -7.68 17.91 -16.73
C PHE A 117 -7.82 18.17 -15.22
N LEU A 118 -6.77 18.12 -14.41
CA LEU A 118 -6.87 18.48 -12.98
C LEU A 118 -6.79 19.99 -12.75
N TRP A 119 -5.91 20.68 -13.48
CA TRP A 119 -5.51 22.06 -13.18
C TRP A 119 -5.91 23.08 -14.24
N GLY A 120 -6.28 22.62 -15.44
CA GLY A 120 -6.49 23.43 -16.63
C GLY A 120 -5.29 23.37 -17.58
N PRO A 121 -5.49 23.61 -18.88
CA PRO A 121 -4.42 23.63 -19.87
C PRO A 121 -3.42 24.75 -19.56
N ASN A 122 -2.13 24.49 -19.84
CA ASN A 122 -1.01 25.44 -19.64
C ASN A 122 -0.86 26.01 -18.22
N SER A 123 -1.48 25.37 -17.22
CA SER A 123 -1.36 25.78 -15.83
C SER A 123 -0.19 25.06 -15.15
N THR A 124 0.55 25.79 -14.31
CA THR A 124 1.49 25.18 -13.36
C THR A 124 0.68 24.51 -12.25
N PRO A 125 0.82 23.18 -12.02
CA PRO A 125 0.06 22.49 -10.99
C PRO A 125 0.35 23.08 -9.61
N ALA A 126 -0.70 23.53 -8.93
CA ALA A 126 -0.54 24.07 -7.59
C ALA A 126 -0.07 22.99 -6.60
N VAL A 127 -0.46 21.72 -6.80
CA VAL A 127 0.03 20.54 -6.08
C VAL A 127 0.61 19.53 -7.06
N GLY A 128 1.84 19.09 -6.81
CA GLY A 128 2.58 18.17 -7.68
C GLY A 128 1.99 16.76 -7.73
N ALA A 129 2.32 16.02 -8.80
CA ALA A 129 1.81 14.67 -9.05
C ALA A 129 2.18 13.68 -7.93
N ASP A 130 3.38 13.77 -7.36
CA ASP A 130 3.82 12.91 -6.27
C ASP A 130 2.90 13.04 -5.06
N THR A 131 2.62 14.28 -4.60
CA THR A 131 1.67 14.53 -3.50
C THR A 131 0.26 14.07 -3.85
N LEU A 132 -0.21 14.32 -5.08
CA LEU A 132 -1.55 13.91 -5.52
C LEU A 132 -1.75 12.39 -5.50
N SER A 133 -0.70 11.61 -5.77
CA SER A 133 -0.73 10.14 -5.78
C SER A 133 -0.83 9.53 -4.37
N LEU A 134 -0.46 10.29 -3.33
CA LEU A 134 -0.45 9.81 -1.95
C LEU A 134 -1.86 9.45 -1.42
N PRO A 135 -1.92 8.62 -0.36
CA PRO A 135 -3.14 8.42 0.41
C PRO A 135 -3.71 9.73 0.98
N ARG A 136 -5.03 9.74 1.21
CA ARG A 136 -5.75 10.90 1.77
C ARG A 136 -5.26 11.31 3.16
N THR A 137 -4.75 10.36 3.94
CA THR A 137 -4.16 10.56 5.27
C THR A 137 -2.81 11.28 5.22
N LYS A 138 -2.17 11.37 4.04
CA LYS A 138 -0.92 12.09 3.80
C LYS A 138 -1.13 13.31 2.88
N GLY A 139 -2.34 13.87 2.87
CA GLY A 139 -2.69 15.01 2.02
C GLY A 139 -2.98 14.70 0.56
N GLY A 140 -2.73 13.49 0.07
CA GLY A 140 -2.99 13.17 -1.34
C GLY A 140 -4.46 12.97 -1.71
N LYS A 141 -4.71 12.71 -3.00
CA LYS A 141 -6.03 12.37 -3.55
C LYS A 141 -6.09 10.96 -4.14
N LYS A 142 -5.01 10.18 -4.06
CA LYS A 142 -4.83 8.88 -4.74
C LYS A 142 -5.05 9.00 -6.25
N VAL A 143 -4.54 10.07 -6.87
CA VAL A 143 -4.54 10.20 -8.34
C VAL A 143 -3.60 9.14 -8.91
N LEU A 144 -4.02 8.50 -10.00
CA LEU A 144 -3.26 7.45 -10.65
C LEU A 144 -1.90 7.94 -11.17
N ASP A 145 -0.81 7.32 -10.71
CA ASP A 145 0.52 7.47 -11.33
C ASP A 145 0.69 6.40 -12.41
N ILE A 146 0.66 6.82 -13.67
CA ILE A 146 0.74 5.93 -14.83
C ILE A 146 2.11 5.25 -14.91
N LYS A 147 3.19 5.94 -14.52
CA LYS A 147 4.56 5.39 -14.53
C LYS A 147 4.71 4.28 -13.51
N ILE A 148 4.14 4.43 -12.31
CA ILE A 148 4.13 3.36 -11.29
C ILE A 148 3.23 2.21 -11.75
N ARG A 149 2.05 2.51 -12.30
CA ARG A 149 1.15 1.48 -12.81
C ARG A 149 1.80 0.62 -13.89
N ASN A 150 2.53 1.24 -14.82
CA ASN A 150 3.25 0.52 -15.88
C ASN A 150 4.37 -0.35 -15.28
N GLN A 151 5.08 0.12 -14.25
CA GLN A 151 6.03 -0.73 -13.51
C GLN A 151 5.32 -1.92 -12.84
N ALA A 152 4.18 -1.71 -12.20
CA ALA A 152 3.39 -2.79 -11.61
C ALA A 152 2.91 -3.81 -12.67
N ILE A 153 2.54 -3.35 -13.87
CA ILE A 153 2.19 -4.22 -15.01
C ILE A 153 3.38 -5.09 -15.43
N GLU A 154 4.58 -4.51 -15.54
CA GLU A 154 5.81 -5.26 -15.86
C GLU A 154 6.12 -6.32 -14.79
N LEU A 155 5.86 -6.02 -13.51
CA LEU A 155 6.02 -6.99 -12.43
C LEU A 155 4.96 -8.10 -12.46
N VAL A 156 3.74 -7.82 -12.94
CA VAL A 156 2.74 -8.88 -13.21
C VAL A 156 3.19 -9.79 -14.36
N LYS A 157 3.83 -9.23 -15.40
CA LYS A 157 4.43 -10.03 -16.48
C LYS A 157 5.57 -10.91 -15.95
N LEU A 158 6.43 -10.34 -15.10
CA LEU A 158 7.48 -11.08 -14.42
C LEU A 158 6.93 -12.22 -13.55
N ARG A 159 5.83 -11.98 -12.81
CA ARG A 159 5.12 -13.02 -12.06
C ARG A 159 4.74 -14.20 -12.95
N SER A 160 4.17 -13.95 -14.13
CA SER A 160 3.81 -15.00 -15.10
C SER A 160 5.04 -15.71 -15.67
N TYR A 161 6.16 -15.01 -15.85
CA TYR A 161 7.42 -15.63 -16.30
C TYR A 161 8.00 -16.61 -15.27
N LEU A 162 7.89 -16.27 -13.98
CA LEU A 162 8.40 -17.02 -12.83
C LEU A 162 7.47 -18.17 -12.36
N GLN A 163 6.49 -18.56 -13.17
CA GLN A 163 5.75 -19.81 -12.95
C GLN A 163 6.59 -20.99 -13.43
N PHE A 164 6.51 -22.14 -12.77
CA PHE A 164 7.26 -23.36 -13.11
C PHE A 164 6.37 -24.61 -13.22
N ASP A 165 5.06 -24.42 -13.11
CA ASP A 165 4.04 -25.46 -13.21
C ASP A 165 3.49 -25.55 -14.65
N GLU A 166 2.46 -26.38 -14.84
CA GLU A 166 1.75 -26.52 -16.12
C GLU A 166 1.11 -25.20 -16.60
N LYS A 167 0.89 -24.25 -15.69
CA LYS A 167 0.35 -22.92 -16.00
C LYS A 167 1.42 -21.98 -16.54
N ARG A 168 2.70 -22.38 -16.54
CA ARG A 168 3.79 -21.58 -17.11
C ARG A 168 3.53 -21.27 -18.60
N PRO A 169 3.46 -20.00 -18.98
CA PRO A 169 3.08 -19.64 -20.34
C PRO A 169 4.17 -20.02 -21.35
N LYS A 170 3.76 -20.47 -22.55
CA LYS A 170 4.69 -20.91 -23.61
C LYS A 170 5.74 -19.86 -23.97
N TRP A 171 5.39 -18.57 -23.94
CA TRP A 171 6.33 -17.48 -24.23
C TRP A 171 7.48 -17.40 -23.21
N ALA A 172 7.28 -17.84 -21.97
CA ALA A 172 8.35 -17.84 -20.95
C ALA A 172 9.47 -18.82 -21.33
N LYS A 173 9.13 -19.97 -21.93
CA LYS A 173 10.11 -20.94 -22.44
C LYS A 173 10.94 -20.35 -23.59
N VAL A 174 10.31 -19.56 -24.45
CA VAL A 174 11.00 -18.81 -25.52
C VAL A 174 11.89 -17.72 -24.92
N ALA A 175 11.43 -17.03 -23.87
CA ALA A 175 12.23 -16.04 -23.16
C ALA A 175 13.49 -16.66 -22.52
N ASP A 176 13.38 -17.85 -21.92
CA ASP A 176 14.52 -18.60 -21.36
C ASP A 176 15.62 -18.81 -22.43
N GLU A 177 15.24 -19.26 -23.64
CA GLU A 177 16.16 -19.45 -24.76
C GLU A 177 16.83 -18.12 -25.20
N HIS A 178 16.07 -17.04 -25.26
CA HIS A 178 16.62 -15.71 -25.57
C HIS A 178 17.63 -15.25 -24.51
N TYR A 179 17.35 -15.49 -23.23
CA TYR A 179 18.25 -15.17 -22.12
C TYR A 179 19.52 -16.03 -22.17
N ALA A 180 19.39 -17.33 -22.40
CA ALA A 180 20.51 -18.27 -22.52
C ALA A 180 21.43 -17.96 -23.73
N ARG A 181 20.91 -17.35 -24.80
CA ARG A 181 21.73 -16.87 -25.93
C ARG A 181 22.44 -15.53 -25.65
N ASN A 182 22.03 -14.80 -24.61
CA ASN A 182 22.49 -13.44 -24.31
C ASN A 182 23.19 -13.33 -22.95
N ILE A 183 23.96 -14.35 -22.54
CA ILE A 183 24.61 -14.41 -21.22
C ILE A 183 25.66 -13.29 -21.07
N SER A 184 25.76 -12.74 -19.87
CA SER A 184 26.81 -11.80 -19.47
C SER A 184 28.16 -12.52 -19.27
N THR A 185 29.26 -11.79 -19.42
CA THR A 185 30.62 -12.36 -19.38
C THR A 185 31.15 -12.70 -17.98
N THR A 186 30.32 -12.61 -16.93
CA THR A 186 30.75 -12.63 -15.52
C THR A 186 31.34 -13.97 -15.07
N ARG A 187 31.05 -15.07 -15.76
CA ARG A 187 31.77 -16.35 -15.67
C ARG A 187 31.88 -16.91 -17.09
N LYS A 188 32.95 -17.65 -17.42
CA LYS A 188 33.15 -18.32 -18.73
C LYS A 188 32.12 -19.46 -18.92
N THR A 189 30.83 -19.13 -18.86
CA THR A 189 29.69 -20.03 -19.04
C THR A 189 29.50 -20.21 -20.54
N ARG A 190 29.64 -21.44 -21.02
CA ARG A 190 29.37 -21.80 -22.41
C ARG A 190 27.87 -22.03 -22.57
N ASN A 191 27.31 -21.65 -23.72
CA ASN A 191 25.95 -22.00 -24.10
C ASN A 191 25.80 -23.53 -24.04
N ASP A 192 25.03 -24.01 -23.07
CA ASP A 192 24.75 -25.43 -22.82
C ASP A 192 23.29 -25.55 -22.37
N SER A 193 22.64 -26.67 -22.68
CA SER A 193 21.20 -26.91 -22.47
C SER A 193 20.76 -26.92 -21.00
N SER A 194 21.71 -26.76 -20.08
CA SER A 194 21.51 -26.67 -18.63
C SER A 194 21.18 -25.25 -18.13
N LEU A 195 21.22 -24.24 -19.01
CA LEU A 195 20.86 -22.85 -18.71
C LEU A 195 19.35 -22.65 -18.92
N VAL A 196 18.57 -22.82 -17.86
CA VAL A 196 17.10 -22.90 -17.96
C VAL A 196 16.36 -21.83 -17.16
N ALA A 197 16.93 -21.34 -16.06
CA ALA A 197 16.23 -20.44 -15.15
C ALA A 197 17.20 -19.48 -14.45
N MET A 198 17.44 -18.33 -15.10
CA MET A 198 18.44 -17.34 -14.69
C MET A 198 18.30 -16.86 -13.24
N PHE A 199 17.09 -16.78 -12.69
CA PHE A 199 16.87 -16.26 -11.34
C PHE A 199 17.10 -17.29 -10.20
N ILE A 200 17.35 -18.54 -10.54
CA ILE A 200 17.71 -19.63 -9.60
C ILE A 200 19.04 -20.29 -9.97
N GLN A 201 19.81 -19.64 -10.84
CA GLN A 201 21.12 -20.07 -11.28
C GLN A 201 22.12 -18.89 -11.23
N ASP A 202 23.41 -19.21 -11.14
CA ASP A 202 24.51 -18.24 -11.03
C ASP A 202 24.98 -17.77 -12.43
N TRP A 203 24.06 -17.20 -13.20
CA TRP A 203 24.35 -16.52 -14.46
C TRP A 203 23.31 -15.42 -14.70
N THR A 204 23.64 -14.44 -15.55
CA THR A 204 22.72 -13.34 -15.90
C THR A 204 22.76 -13.05 -17.39
N ALA A 205 21.71 -12.41 -17.90
CA ALA A 205 21.63 -11.97 -19.30
C ALA A 205 22.05 -10.49 -19.45
N LYS A 206 22.65 -10.14 -20.58
CA LYS A 206 23.01 -8.77 -20.95
C LYS A 206 21.75 -7.95 -21.20
N THR A 207 21.62 -6.79 -20.53
CA THR A 207 20.44 -5.91 -20.69
C THR A 207 20.74 -4.56 -21.34
N ARG A 208 22.02 -4.21 -21.54
CA ARG A 208 22.46 -2.92 -22.09
C ARG A 208 22.25 -2.85 -23.60
N GLU A 209 21.70 -1.72 -24.06
CA GLU A 209 21.55 -1.40 -25.50
C GLU A 209 22.88 -1.45 -26.25
N GLY A 210 22.86 -1.99 -27.46
CA GLY A 210 24.05 -2.17 -28.32
C GLY A 210 24.90 -3.42 -28.02
N ASN A 211 24.66 -4.13 -26.92
CA ASN A 211 25.42 -5.34 -26.54
C ASN A 211 24.51 -6.57 -26.30
N THR A 212 23.28 -6.55 -26.80
CA THR A 212 22.35 -7.67 -26.67
C THR A 212 21.38 -7.73 -27.84
N SER A 213 21.00 -8.94 -28.24
CA SER A 213 19.90 -9.21 -29.17
C SER A 213 18.56 -9.44 -28.47
N LEU A 214 18.48 -9.19 -27.15
CA LEU A 214 17.24 -9.37 -26.40
C LEU A 214 16.15 -8.37 -26.86
N PRO A 215 14.92 -8.84 -27.10
CA PRO A 215 13.77 -7.97 -27.35
C PRO A 215 13.57 -6.94 -26.23
N MET A 216 13.13 -5.73 -26.59
CA MET A 216 12.86 -4.64 -25.63
C MET A 216 11.98 -5.09 -24.46
N SER A 217 10.91 -5.84 -24.75
CA SER A 217 9.95 -6.30 -23.74
C SER A 217 10.56 -7.26 -22.69
N LEU A 218 11.59 -8.04 -23.06
CA LEU A 218 12.32 -8.90 -22.12
C LEU A 218 13.34 -8.11 -21.31
N ARG A 219 13.98 -7.10 -21.91
CA ARG A 219 14.92 -6.21 -21.22
C ARG A 219 14.22 -5.34 -20.18
N THR A 220 13.06 -4.80 -20.50
CA THR A 220 12.23 -4.02 -19.56
C THR A 220 11.83 -4.86 -18.34
N MET A 221 11.40 -6.11 -18.56
CA MET A 221 11.07 -7.02 -17.47
C MET A 221 12.27 -7.31 -16.55
N LEU A 222 13.47 -7.55 -17.11
CA LEU A 222 14.70 -7.73 -16.30
C LEU A 222 15.10 -6.46 -15.54
N LYS A 223 14.99 -5.29 -16.18
CA LYS A 223 15.25 -4.01 -15.52
C LYS A 223 14.27 -3.77 -14.36
N ALA A 224 13.00 -4.12 -14.53
CA ALA A 224 11.99 -4.04 -13.47
C ALA A 224 12.31 -4.99 -12.30
N ALA A 225 12.67 -6.25 -12.58
CA ALA A 225 13.09 -7.22 -11.57
C ALA A 225 14.26 -6.70 -10.73
N LYS A 226 15.30 -6.15 -11.38
CA LYS A 226 16.46 -5.56 -10.70
C LYS A 226 16.09 -4.31 -9.89
N LYS A 227 15.34 -3.38 -10.50
CA LYS A 227 14.93 -2.12 -9.87
C LYS A 227 14.15 -2.34 -8.58
N HIS A 228 13.28 -3.33 -8.57
CA HIS A 228 12.42 -3.64 -7.43
C HIS A 228 12.96 -4.80 -6.57
N LYS A 229 14.26 -5.11 -6.68
CA LYS A 229 14.98 -6.05 -5.81
C LYS A 229 14.30 -7.42 -5.75
N LEU A 230 14.03 -8.03 -6.91
CA LEU A 230 13.61 -9.44 -6.99
C LEU A 230 14.78 -10.33 -6.53
N ALA A 231 14.50 -11.29 -5.65
CA ALA A 231 15.42 -12.35 -5.28
C ALA A 231 14.69 -13.69 -5.13
N PHE A 232 15.39 -14.80 -5.34
CA PHE A 232 14.94 -16.10 -4.91
C PHE A 232 15.41 -16.30 -3.46
N ALA A 233 14.51 -16.11 -2.50
CA ALA A 233 14.84 -16.03 -1.08
C ALA A 233 13.82 -16.76 -0.19
N PRO A 234 13.52 -18.06 -0.44
CA PRO A 234 12.80 -18.87 0.54
C PRO A 234 13.66 -19.02 1.80
N LYS A 235 13.03 -18.89 2.98
CA LYS A 235 13.77 -18.95 4.26
C LYS A 235 14.06 -20.38 4.67
N ASP A 236 13.05 -21.22 4.76
CA ASP A 236 13.19 -22.66 5.03
C ASP A 236 12.61 -23.48 3.86
N PRO A 237 13.38 -23.72 2.79
CA PRO A 237 12.88 -24.38 1.58
C PRO A 237 12.51 -25.84 1.87
N THR A 238 11.28 -26.26 1.56
CA THR A 238 10.84 -27.66 1.74
C THR A 238 11.71 -28.64 0.96
N THR A 239 11.77 -29.91 1.39
CA THR A 239 12.45 -30.98 0.62
C THR A 239 11.93 -31.07 -0.82
N HIS A 240 10.64 -30.84 -1.02
CA HIS A 240 10.03 -30.81 -2.34
C HIS A 240 10.56 -29.64 -3.20
N LEU A 241 10.69 -28.43 -2.64
CA LEU A 241 11.32 -27.29 -3.32
C LEU A 241 12.78 -27.58 -3.63
N LYS A 242 13.54 -28.09 -2.64
CA LYS A 242 14.95 -28.43 -2.79
C LYS A 242 15.14 -29.35 -3.98
N ASN A 243 14.32 -30.40 -4.11
CA ASN A 243 14.38 -31.38 -5.22
C ASN A 243 14.14 -30.80 -6.62
N GLN A 244 13.42 -29.68 -6.73
CA GLN A 244 13.13 -29.01 -8.01
C GLN A 244 14.27 -28.08 -8.47
N MET A 245 15.20 -27.73 -7.58
CA MET A 245 16.28 -26.76 -7.89
C MET A 245 17.23 -27.28 -8.98
N PRO A 246 17.66 -26.43 -9.94
CA PRO A 246 18.64 -26.82 -10.95
C PRO A 246 20.00 -27.14 -10.33
N ILE A 247 20.54 -28.34 -10.57
CA ILE A 247 21.86 -28.74 -10.02
C ILE A 247 23.02 -28.01 -10.71
N TRP A 248 22.84 -27.65 -11.99
CA TRP A 248 23.86 -26.97 -12.79
C TRP A 248 23.78 -25.46 -12.57
N TYR A 249 24.94 -24.83 -12.38
CA TYR A 249 25.01 -23.40 -12.04
C TYR A 249 24.15 -23.03 -10.82
N HIS A 250 24.04 -23.92 -9.83
CA HIS A 250 23.15 -23.77 -8.67
C HIS A 250 23.46 -22.47 -7.87
N ILE A 251 22.41 -21.70 -7.52
CA ILE A 251 22.54 -20.41 -6.83
C ILE A 251 23.15 -20.52 -5.42
N GLY A 252 22.88 -21.60 -4.70
CA GLY A 252 23.42 -21.90 -3.37
C GLY A 252 24.71 -22.72 -3.39
N THR A 253 25.63 -22.44 -4.32
CA THR A 253 26.96 -23.08 -4.33
C THR A 253 27.82 -22.46 -3.24
N LYS A 254 28.43 -23.28 -2.36
CA LYS A 254 29.32 -22.83 -1.28
C LYS A 254 30.42 -21.92 -1.83
N PRO A 255 30.70 -20.74 -1.24
CA PRO A 255 31.70 -19.79 -1.76
C PRO A 255 33.12 -20.37 -1.93
N THR A 256 33.47 -21.35 -1.10
CA THR A 256 34.79 -22.03 -1.11
C THR A 256 34.86 -23.21 -2.09
N LYS A 257 33.75 -23.56 -2.74
CA LYS A 257 33.64 -24.72 -3.64
C LYS A 257 33.22 -24.26 -5.03
N LYS A 258 33.39 -25.15 -6.01
CA LYS A 258 32.97 -24.90 -7.38
C LYS A 258 32.41 -26.17 -7.98
N ILE A 259 31.16 -26.09 -8.45
CA ILE A 259 30.57 -27.14 -9.27
C ILE A 259 31.27 -27.14 -10.62
N LEU A 260 31.84 -28.30 -11.00
CA LEU A 260 32.45 -28.50 -12.30
C LEU A 260 31.35 -28.75 -13.34
N ASN A 261 30.79 -27.67 -13.88
CA ASN A 261 29.64 -27.78 -14.78
C ASN A 261 29.94 -28.44 -16.14
N ASN A 262 31.20 -28.61 -16.55
CA ASN A 262 31.56 -29.01 -17.94
C ASN A 262 32.60 -30.12 -18.06
N ASP A 263 32.96 -30.79 -16.96
CA ASP A 263 33.88 -31.93 -17.03
C ASP A 263 33.23 -33.15 -17.71
N GLU A 264 33.98 -34.25 -17.86
CA GLU A 264 33.44 -35.46 -18.50
C GLU A 264 32.28 -36.07 -17.72
N TRP A 265 32.29 -35.99 -16.37
CA TRP A 265 31.26 -36.57 -15.52
C TRP A 265 29.99 -35.74 -15.54
N ALA A 266 30.09 -34.41 -15.50
CA ALA A 266 28.95 -33.52 -15.63
C ALA A 266 28.23 -33.71 -16.97
N ARG A 267 28.97 -33.90 -18.07
CA ARG A 267 28.39 -34.26 -19.38
C ARG A 267 27.70 -35.63 -19.34
N CYS A 268 28.26 -36.61 -18.63
CA CYS A 268 27.61 -37.91 -18.45
C CYS A 268 26.32 -37.78 -17.62
N HIS A 269 26.34 -37.05 -16.51
CA HIS A 269 25.16 -36.80 -15.67
C HIS A 269 24.03 -36.16 -16.48
N ARG A 270 24.32 -35.13 -17.30
CA ARG A 270 23.32 -34.46 -18.13
C ARG A 270 22.82 -35.33 -19.28
N ASN A 271 23.73 -35.84 -20.11
CA ASN A 271 23.36 -36.40 -21.40
C ASN A 271 22.93 -37.87 -21.29
N THR A 272 23.62 -38.63 -20.44
CA THR A 272 23.39 -40.07 -20.25
C THR A 272 22.37 -40.32 -19.14
N HIS A 273 22.54 -39.69 -17.97
CA HIS A 273 21.67 -39.94 -16.81
C HIS A 273 20.47 -39.00 -16.72
N LYS A 274 20.38 -37.98 -17.59
CA LYS A 274 19.29 -36.97 -17.62
C LYS A 274 19.13 -36.22 -16.29
N ILE A 275 20.23 -36.03 -15.56
CA ILE A 275 20.24 -35.31 -14.28
C ILE A 275 20.24 -33.81 -14.55
N THR A 276 19.16 -33.16 -14.10
CA THR A 276 18.89 -31.73 -14.30
C THR A 276 18.62 -30.98 -12.99
N THR A 277 18.09 -31.68 -11.98
CA THR A 277 17.80 -31.11 -10.66
C THR A 277 18.66 -31.72 -9.57
N THR A 278 18.76 -31.03 -8.45
CA THR A 278 19.33 -31.53 -7.19
C THR A 278 18.64 -32.82 -6.74
N GLY A 279 17.33 -32.97 -6.93
CA GLY A 279 16.59 -34.19 -6.60
C GLY A 279 16.97 -35.38 -7.48
N HIS A 280 17.11 -35.17 -8.80
CA HIS A 280 17.65 -36.19 -9.70
C HIS A 280 19.07 -36.62 -9.28
N MET A 281 19.89 -35.66 -8.88
CA MET A 281 21.25 -35.91 -8.41
C MET A 281 21.27 -36.68 -7.08
N ALA A 282 20.44 -36.28 -6.11
CA ALA A 282 20.31 -36.95 -4.82
C ALA A 282 19.81 -38.39 -4.98
N HIS A 283 18.78 -38.61 -5.80
CA HIS A 283 18.31 -39.96 -6.13
C HIS A 283 19.42 -40.82 -6.75
N TYR A 284 20.20 -40.28 -7.68
CA TYR A 284 21.33 -41.00 -8.29
C TYR A 284 22.44 -41.34 -7.28
N VAL A 285 22.73 -40.45 -6.33
CA VAL A 285 23.71 -40.68 -5.26
C VAL A 285 23.18 -41.70 -4.23
N ASN A 286 21.89 -41.67 -3.91
CA ASN A 286 21.29 -42.56 -2.91
C ASN A 286 20.90 -43.94 -3.48
N GLU A 287 21.01 -44.17 -4.79
CA GLU A 287 20.74 -45.47 -5.41
C GLU A 287 21.57 -46.59 -4.74
N GLN A 288 20.90 -47.54 -4.10
CA GLN A 288 21.55 -48.60 -3.34
C GLN A 288 22.40 -49.50 -4.24
N MET A 289 23.62 -49.80 -3.79
CA MET A 289 24.52 -50.71 -4.50
C MET A 289 24.34 -52.13 -3.95
N PRO A 290 24.23 -53.16 -4.82
CA PRO A 290 24.06 -54.53 -4.36
C PRO A 290 25.33 -55.06 -3.68
N PRO A 291 25.25 -56.10 -2.82
CA PRO A 291 26.39 -56.62 -2.06
C PRO A 291 27.62 -57.02 -2.92
N ARG A 292 27.40 -57.46 -4.17
CA ARG A 292 28.47 -57.83 -5.12
C ARG A 292 29.15 -56.63 -5.80
N HIS A 293 28.85 -55.40 -5.39
CA HIS A 293 29.45 -54.19 -5.95
C HIS A 293 30.95 -54.12 -5.62
N LYS A 294 31.76 -53.71 -6.61
CA LYS A 294 33.20 -53.43 -6.45
C LYS A 294 33.52 -52.05 -7.05
N VAL A 295 34.38 -51.29 -6.39
CA VAL A 295 34.82 -49.93 -6.78
C VAL A 295 35.77 -50.01 -7.99
N ARG A 296 35.24 -50.32 -9.17
CA ARG A 296 36.00 -50.44 -10.43
C ARG A 296 35.14 -50.15 -11.66
N LYS A 297 35.77 -49.68 -12.75
CA LYS A 297 35.10 -49.26 -14.00
C LYS A 297 34.14 -50.31 -14.58
N ASN A 298 34.55 -51.58 -14.56
CA ASN A 298 33.87 -52.72 -15.15
C ASN A 298 33.14 -53.60 -14.11
N CYS A 299 32.68 -53.04 -12.99
CA CYS A 299 31.92 -53.77 -11.98
C CYS A 299 30.77 -54.58 -12.60
N ALA A 300 30.66 -55.86 -12.27
CA ALA A 300 29.73 -56.80 -12.89
C ALA A 300 28.32 -56.77 -12.28
N CYS A 301 28.09 -55.95 -11.26
CA CYS A 301 26.77 -55.84 -10.63
C CYS A 301 25.73 -55.28 -11.61
N GLN A 302 24.46 -55.62 -11.38
CA GLN A 302 23.34 -55.23 -12.25
C GLN A 302 23.23 -53.72 -12.41
N VAL A 303 23.36 -52.96 -11.31
CA VAL A 303 23.31 -51.48 -11.33
C VAL A 303 24.41 -50.90 -12.22
N CYS A 304 25.68 -51.31 -12.05
CA CYS A 304 26.76 -50.80 -12.89
C CYS A 304 26.64 -51.25 -14.36
N LYS A 305 26.09 -52.44 -14.63
CA LYS A 305 25.78 -52.88 -16.01
C LYS A 305 24.70 -52.01 -16.65
N ALA A 306 23.63 -51.70 -15.92
CA ALA A 306 22.54 -50.85 -16.39
C ALA A 306 23.01 -49.40 -16.66
N HIS A 307 23.92 -48.86 -15.85
CA HIS A 307 24.50 -47.54 -16.14
C HIS A 307 25.40 -47.56 -17.37
N ARG A 308 26.18 -48.62 -17.57
CA ARG A 308 27.01 -48.77 -18.78
C ARG A 308 26.18 -48.98 -20.04
N SER A 309 25.06 -49.69 -19.99
CA SER A 309 24.17 -49.85 -21.16
C SER A 309 23.53 -48.53 -21.59
N LYS A 310 23.36 -47.57 -20.67
CA LYS A 310 22.97 -46.18 -20.98
C LYS A 310 24.11 -45.33 -21.56
N GLY A 311 25.36 -45.83 -21.57
CA GLY A 311 26.54 -45.13 -22.10
C GLY A 311 27.49 -44.55 -21.03
N CYS A 312 27.29 -44.83 -19.74
CA CYS A 312 28.19 -44.36 -18.68
C CYS A 312 29.54 -45.11 -18.73
N LYS A 313 30.66 -44.40 -18.93
CA LYS A 313 31.99 -45.03 -19.08
C LYS A 313 32.54 -45.65 -17.80
N ASN A 314 32.21 -45.10 -16.63
CA ASN A 314 32.67 -45.59 -15.33
C ASN A 314 31.64 -45.23 -14.24
N PRO A 315 30.70 -46.14 -13.93
CA PRO A 315 29.63 -45.87 -12.97
C PRO A 315 30.12 -45.45 -11.59
N THR A 316 31.22 -46.03 -11.11
CA THR A 316 31.77 -45.70 -9.78
C THR A 316 32.31 -44.26 -9.73
N LYS A 317 33.18 -43.87 -10.68
CA LYS A 317 33.68 -42.48 -10.74
C LYS A 317 32.56 -41.49 -11.01
N CYS A 318 31.58 -41.86 -11.85
CA CYS A 318 30.40 -41.05 -12.14
C CYS A 318 29.59 -40.77 -10.85
N LYS A 319 29.36 -41.78 -10.01
CA LYS A 319 28.68 -41.64 -8.72
C LYS A 319 29.48 -40.83 -7.70
N THR A 320 30.80 -41.02 -7.63
CA THR A 320 31.69 -40.18 -6.79
C THR A 320 31.66 -38.71 -7.23
N ALA A 321 31.68 -38.43 -8.54
CA ALA A 321 31.58 -37.07 -9.06
C ALA A 321 30.21 -36.43 -8.77
N ALA A 322 29.12 -37.21 -8.82
CA ALA A 322 27.79 -36.76 -8.43
C ALA A 322 27.74 -36.35 -6.94
N THR A 323 28.33 -37.18 -6.07
CA THR A 323 28.42 -36.89 -4.62
C THR A 323 29.19 -35.59 -4.37
N LYS A 324 30.37 -35.45 -4.98
CA LYS A 324 31.17 -34.22 -4.88
C LYS A 324 30.43 -32.97 -5.36
N THR A 325 29.57 -33.11 -6.37
CA THR A 325 28.74 -32.00 -6.87
C THR A 325 27.71 -31.57 -5.82
N LEU A 326 27.01 -32.51 -5.17
CA LEU A 326 26.09 -32.19 -4.07
C LEU A 326 26.82 -31.58 -2.87
N ASP A 327 28.02 -32.06 -2.54
CA ASP A 327 28.81 -31.54 -1.41
C ASP A 327 29.26 -30.08 -1.63
N CYS A 328 29.22 -29.58 -2.87
CA CYS A 328 29.47 -28.17 -3.20
C CYS A 328 28.27 -27.26 -2.93
N ILE A 329 27.08 -27.81 -2.69
CA ILE A 329 25.87 -27.04 -2.38
C ILE A 329 25.76 -26.85 -0.87
N GLU A 330 25.21 -25.72 -0.45
CA GLU A 330 24.91 -25.42 0.96
C GLU A 330 23.78 -26.28 1.49
N ASP A 331 23.84 -26.59 2.79
CA ASP A 331 22.93 -27.55 3.44
C ASP A 331 21.46 -27.13 3.35
N LYS A 332 21.19 -25.81 3.31
CA LYS A 332 19.87 -25.23 3.04
C LYS A 332 19.24 -25.75 1.75
N TRP A 333 20.03 -26.02 0.73
CA TRP A 333 19.55 -26.41 -0.60
C TRP A 333 19.77 -27.89 -0.92
N ASP A 334 20.48 -28.63 -0.06
CA ASP A 334 20.78 -30.04 -0.25
C ASP A 334 19.56 -30.92 0.09
N PRO A 335 18.98 -31.66 -0.88
CA PRO A 335 17.83 -32.53 -0.61
C PRO A 335 18.16 -33.74 0.27
N ARG A 336 19.44 -34.05 0.50
CA ARG A 336 19.87 -35.11 1.44
C ARG A 336 19.62 -34.74 2.90
N ASN A 337 19.40 -33.45 3.19
CA ASN A 337 19.10 -32.93 4.51
C ASN A 337 17.61 -32.54 4.56
N PRO A 338 16.69 -33.47 4.89
CA PRO A 338 15.28 -33.16 5.03
C PRO A 338 15.07 -32.19 6.22
N ASN A 339 14.06 -31.32 6.12
CA ASN A 339 13.74 -30.35 7.18
C ASN A 339 12.88 -30.94 8.31
N GLU A 340 12.85 -32.27 8.44
CA GLU A 340 11.99 -32.98 9.40
C GLU A 340 12.33 -32.51 10.83
N ASN A 341 11.35 -31.94 11.52
CA ASN A 341 11.38 -31.49 12.92
C ASN A 341 12.13 -30.18 13.28
N ASP A 342 12.69 -29.43 12.32
CA ASP A 342 13.40 -28.17 12.63
C ASP A 342 12.48 -26.94 12.76
N SER A 343 11.35 -26.95 12.03
CA SER A 343 10.47 -25.78 11.81
C SER A 343 8.97 -26.11 11.90
N GLN A 344 8.61 -27.31 12.38
CA GLN A 344 7.22 -27.82 12.40
C GLN A 344 6.67 -27.89 13.83
N ARG A 345 5.34 -27.92 13.95
CA ARG A 345 4.62 -28.14 15.21
C ARG A 345 4.78 -29.62 15.64
N PRO A 346 5.03 -29.93 16.92
CA PRO A 346 5.00 -31.32 17.41
C PRO A 346 3.62 -31.94 17.15
N GLU A 347 3.57 -33.14 16.58
CA GLU A 347 2.31 -33.81 16.18
C GLU A 347 1.42 -34.17 17.40
N ASP A 348 2.01 -34.40 18.57
CA ASP A 348 1.31 -34.81 19.79
C ASP A 348 0.48 -33.68 20.45
N ASP A 349 0.78 -32.41 20.16
CA ASP A 349 0.11 -31.23 20.77
C ASP A 349 -1.22 -30.85 20.11
N VAL A 350 -1.58 -31.50 18.99
CA VAL A 350 -2.82 -31.18 18.24
C VAL A 350 -4.04 -31.84 18.90
N ALA A 351 -3.89 -33.05 19.45
CA ALA A 351 -5.01 -33.86 19.90
C ALA A 351 -5.56 -33.47 21.28
N GLU A 352 -4.75 -32.85 22.17
CA GLU A 352 -5.19 -32.57 23.54
C GLU A 352 -5.97 -31.24 23.67
N TYR A 353 -5.67 -30.24 22.84
CA TYR A 353 -6.29 -28.92 22.89
C TYR A 353 -7.44 -28.70 21.89
N ASP A 354 -7.45 -29.34 20.72
CA ASP A 354 -8.60 -29.28 19.78
C ASP A 354 -9.85 -29.98 20.36
N ASN A 355 -9.68 -30.83 21.38
CA ASN A 355 -10.77 -31.51 22.09
C ASN A 355 -11.33 -30.71 23.28
N ALA A 356 -10.74 -29.55 23.63
CA ALA A 356 -11.27 -28.67 24.66
C ALA A 356 -12.18 -27.61 24.03
N GLU A 357 -13.49 -27.68 24.30
CA GLU A 357 -14.49 -26.68 23.91
C GLU A 357 -14.23 -25.31 24.60
N HIS A 358 -13.26 -24.55 24.10
CA HIS A 358 -13.02 -23.17 24.51
C HIS A 358 -13.11 -22.24 23.30
N GLU A 359 -14.30 -21.67 23.06
CA GLU A 359 -14.66 -20.82 21.90
C GLU A 359 -13.69 -19.64 21.62
N ASP A 360 -12.80 -19.29 22.56
CA ASP A 360 -11.95 -18.09 22.52
C ASP A 360 -10.42 -18.36 22.58
N THR A 361 -9.96 -19.60 22.37
CA THR A 361 -8.53 -19.96 22.39
C THR A 361 -7.97 -20.21 20.97
N ILE A 362 -6.81 -19.63 20.66
CA ILE A 362 -6.12 -19.78 19.37
C ILE A 362 -4.65 -20.11 19.60
N MET A 363 -4.20 -21.26 19.09
CA MET A 363 -2.78 -21.62 19.15
C MET A 363 -1.97 -20.93 18.04
N PHE A 364 -0.82 -20.38 18.40
CA PHE A 364 0.13 -19.85 17.42
C PHE A 364 0.74 -20.98 16.60
N ASP A 365 0.71 -20.86 15.28
CA ASP A 365 1.42 -21.78 14.39
C ASP A 365 2.86 -21.28 14.15
N PRO A 366 3.87 -21.96 14.72
CA PRO A 366 5.27 -21.59 14.52
C PRO A 366 5.80 -22.01 13.16
N SER A 367 5.02 -22.76 12.37
CA SER A 367 5.46 -23.34 11.11
C SER A 367 5.97 -22.29 10.14
N PHE A 368 7.14 -22.57 9.57
CA PHE A 368 7.91 -21.59 8.79
C PHE A 368 8.46 -22.16 7.47
N ALA A 369 8.10 -23.39 7.12
CA ALA A 369 8.50 -24.03 5.89
C ALA A 369 7.89 -23.32 4.67
N GLU A 370 8.72 -22.97 3.68
CA GLU A 370 8.31 -22.26 2.48
C GLU A 370 8.50 -23.10 1.21
N GLY A 371 7.44 -23.12 0.38
CA GLY A 371 7.52 -23.44 -1.04
C GLY A 371 7.12 -24.87 -1.39
N GLU A 372 5.92 -25.04 -1.94
CA GLU A 372 5.54 -26.22 -2.73
C GLU A 372 6.01 -26.07 -4.18
N SER A 373 6.17 -24.83 -4.66
CA SER A 373 6.61 -24.54 -6.02
C SER A 373 7.80 -23.59 -6.03
N LEU A 374 8.66 -23.68 -7.06
CA LEU A 374 9.72 -22.70 -7.31
C LEU A 374 9.18 -21.26 -7.38
N ALA A 375 7.94 -21.06 -7.83
CA ALA A 375 7.34 -19.73 -7.93
C ALA A 375 7.22 -19.04 -6.55
N ASP A 376 7.04 -19.80 -5.48
CA ASP A 376 6.84 -19.27 -4.12
C ASP A 376 8.15 -18.83 -3.45
N GLY A 377 9.30 -19.28 -3.95
CA GLY A 377 10.60 -18.83 -3.48
C GLY A 377 10.99 -17.43 -3.99
N PHE A 378 10.31 -16.91 -5.02
CA PHE A 378 10.61 -15.57 -5.54
C PHE A 378 9.92 -14.48 -4.74
N ARG A 379 10.73 -13.58 -4.18
CA ARG A 379 10.27 -12.43 -3.41
C ARG A 379 10.72 -11.12 -4.08
N ILE A 380 9.92 -10.07 -3.94
CA ILE A 380 10.17 -8.73 -4.48
C ILE A 380 10.16 -7.70 -3.36
N PHE A 381 10.83 -6.55 -3.56
CA PHE A 381 11.12 -5.57 -2.50
C PHE A 381 11.99 -6.13 -1.38
N VAL A 382 12.88 -7.09 -1.72
CA VAL A 382 13.76 -7.73 -0.75
C VAL A 382 14.86 -6.77 -0.30
N GLU A 383 15.14 -6.75 0.99
CA GLU A 383 16.30 -6.09 1.58
C GLU A 383 17.52 -7.02 1.46
N PRO A 384 18.57 -6.66 0.70
CA PRO A 384 19.68 -7.57 0.41
C PRO A 384 20.34 -8.17 1.66
N ASP A 385 20.48 -7.38 2.73
CA ASP A 385 21.17 -7.78 3.96
C ASP A 385 20.38 -8.82 4.79
N THR A 386 19.12 -9.10 4.40
CA THR A 386 18.28 -10.10 5.06
C THR A 386 18.38 -11.49 4.42
N ILE A 387 19.05 -11.62 3.27
CA ILE A 387 19.21 -12.90 2.60
C ILE A 387 20.29 -13.68 3.35
N THR A 388 19.89 -14.81 3.97
CA THR A 388 20.79 -15.68 4.72
C THR A 388 20.71 -17.13 4.23
N HIS A 389 21.84 -17.81 4.40
CA HIS A 389 22.03 -19.24 4.16
C HIS A 389 21.73 -20.08 5.41
N GLU A 390 21.62 -19.43 6.58
CA GLU A 390 21.25 -20.06 7.83
C GLU A 390 19.80 -20.52 7.79
N ARG A 391 19.55 -21.71 8.37
CA ARG A 391 18.21 -22.23 8.55
C ARG A 391 17.61 -21.69 9.86
N PRO A 392 16.31 -21.41 9.88
CA PRO A 392 15.61 -21.07 11.10
C PRO A 392 15.48 -22.34 11.94
N LEU A 393 16.13 -22.37 13.10
CA LEU A 393 16.04 -23.49 14.04
C LEU A 393 15.21 -23.05 15.24
N ARG A 394 14.27 -23.89 15.69
CA ARG A 394 13.63 -23.75 17.00
C ARG A 394 14.62 -24.17 18.09
N ALA A 395 14.48 -23.60 19.28
CA ALA A 395 15.26 -24.06 20.42
C ALA A 395 14.98 -25.56 20.67
N PRO A 396 16.01 -26.40 20.87
CA PRO A 396 15.80 -27.83 21.11
C PRO A 396 15.10 -28.08 22.45
N LEU A 397 14.19 -29.06 22.51
CA LEU A 397 13.54 -29.54 23.73
C LEU A 397 14.49 -30.24 24.73
N THR A 398 15.80 -30.17 24.52
CA THR A 398 16.81 -30.78 25.39
C THR A 398 17.00 -30.04 26.72
N ARG A 399 16.27 -28.94 26.94
CA ARG A 399 16.25 -28.19 28.21
C ARG A 399 15.14 -28.73 29.13
N PRO A 400 15.26 -28.60 30.47
CA PRO A 400 14.16 -28.94 31.38
C PRO A 400 12.92 -28.14 31.02
N ILE A 401 11.74 -28.78 31.02
CA ILE A 401 10.46 -28.10 30.77
C ILE A 401 10.24 -27.08 31.89
N GLU A 402 10.23 -25.80 31.54
CA GLU A 402 9.90 -24.70 32.43
C GLU A 402 8.41 -24.68 32.75
N ALA A 403 8.03 -24.03 33.85
CA ALA A 403 6.63 -23.87 34.22
C ALA A 403 5.85 -23.02 33.20
N ASP A 404 4.58 -23.36 33.02
CA ASP A 404 3.65 -22.61 32.19
C ASP A 404 3.46 -21.19 32.72
N VAL A 405 3.32 -20.25 31.79
CA VAL A 405 3.20 -18.82 32.06
C VAL A 405 1.89 -18.31 31.49
N ILE A 406 1.02 -17.79 32.37
CA ILE A 406 -0.17 -17.03 31.98
C ILE A 406 0.13 -15.55 32.17
N VAL A 407 -0.12 -14.75 31.14
CA VAL A 407 0.08 -13.29 31.18
C VAL A 407 -1.08 -12.58 30.50
N TYR A 408 -1.57 -11.53 31.15
CA TYR A 408 -2.53 -10.60 30.58
C TYR A 408 -1.77 -9.41 29.99
N THR A 409 -2.13 -9.01 28.78
CA THR A 409 -1.46 -7.92 28.06
C THR A 409 -2.48 -6.90 27.57
N ASP A 410 -2.16 -5.63 27.79
CA ASP A 410 -2.98 -4.52 27.31
C ASP A 410 -2.13 -3.32 26.85
N GLY A 411 -2.73 -2.46 26.03
CA GLY A 411 -2.20 -1.17 25.64
C GLY A 411 -3.02 -0.04 26.24
N SER A 412 -2.39 1.12 26.39
CA SER A 412 -3.11 2.35 26.70
C SER A 412 -2.45 3.51 25.98
N CYS A 413 -3.23 4.52 25.61
CA CYS A 413 -2.70 5.72 24.98
C CYS A 413 -3.44 6.98 25.44
N ILE A 414 -2.68 7.88 26.07
CA ILE A 414 -3.13 9.21 26.45
C ILE A 414 -3.09 10.09 25.20
N ASN A 415 -4.14 10.89 24.97
CA ASN A 415 -4.27 11.79 23.83
C ASN A 415 -4.12 11.10 22.46
N ASN A 416 -4.60 9.86 22.33
CA ASN A 416 -4.49 9.07 21.10
C ASN A 416 -4.91 9.86 19.84
N GLY A 417 -4.03 9.89 18.84
CA GLY A 417 -4.20 10.68 17.61
C GLY A 417 -3.65 12.12 17.68
N CYS A 418 -3.05 12.52 18.80
CA CYS A 418 -2.38 13.82 18.99
C CYS A 418 -0.85 13.68 18.96
N GLU A 419 -0.13 14.76 18.66
CA GLU A 419 1.35 14.81 18.64
C GLU A 419 1.94 14.56 20.03
N ASP A 420 1.24 14.98 21.09
CA ASP A 420 1.61 14.75 22.49
C ASP A 420 1.10 13.40 23.03
N ALA A 421 0.63 12.51 22.14
CA ALA A 421 0.17 11.19 22.54
C ALA A 421 1.29 10.40 23.22
N LYS A 422 0.96 9.77 24.34
CA LYS A 422 1.88 8.86 25.05
C LYS A 422 1.21 7.51 25.20
N ALA A 423 1.84 6.48 24.66
CA ALA A 423 1.36 5.12 24.74
C ALA A 423 2.17 4.32 25.76
N GLY A 424 1.50 3.36 26.39
CA GLY A 424 2.09 2.41 27.30
C GLY A 424 1.58 1.00 27.06
N SER A 425 2.33 0.04 27.60
CA SER A 425 2.01 -1.39 27.58
C SER A 425 1.99 -1.92 29.00
N GLY A 426 1.04 -2.81 29.28
CA GLY A 426 0.90 -3.49 30.57
C GLY A 426 1.04 -4.99 30.39
N LEU A 427 1.86 -5.62 31.25
CA LEU A 427 1.96 -7.08 31.38
C LEU A 427 1.61 -7.43 32.83
N TRP A 428 0.58 -8.24 33.02
CA TRP A 428 0.08 -8.63 34.33
C TRP A 428 0.08 -10.15 34.48
N TYR A 429 0.74 -10.65 35.52
CA TYR A 429 0.88 -12.08 35.83
C TYR A 429 0.06 -12.49 37.07
N GLY A 430 -0.33 -11.52 37.90
CA GLY A 430 -1.06 -11.76 39.13
C GLY A 430 -0.99 -10.57 40.09
N PRO A 431 -1.80 -10.54 41.16
CA PRO A 431 -1.61 -9.59 42.26
C PRO A 431 -0.22 -9.75 42.86
N ASP A 432 0.47 -8.62 43.10
CA ASP A 432 1.80 -8.55 43.72
C ASP A 432 2.91 -9.42 43.08
N ASP A 433 2.71 -9.87 41.84
CA ASP A 433 3.72 -10.62 41.09
C ASP A 433 4.85 -9.69 40.63
N ALA A 434 6.10 -10.03 40.97
CA ALA A 434 7.28 -9.24 40.64
C ALA A 434 7.55 -9.12 39.12
N ARG A 435 6.93 -9.97 38.29
CA ARG A 435 7.04 -9.93 36.83
C ARG A 435 6.13 -8.88 36.20
N ASN A 436 5.15 -8.35 36.95
CA ASN A 436 4.26 -7.30 36.49
C ASN A 436 5.06 -6.10 35.96
N LEU A 437 4.67 -5.60 34.79
CA LEU A 437 5.44 -4.59 34.10
C LEU A 437 4.53 -3.55 33.46
N SER A 438 4.84 -2.28 33.74
CA SER A 438 4.34 -1.13 32.98
C SER A 438 5.47 -0.60 32.11
N LEU A 439 5.22 -0.36 30.83
CA LEU A 439 6.20 0.20 29.88
C LEU A 439 5.68 1.46 29.22
N ARG A 440 6.56 2.44 28.99
CA ARG A 440 6.34 3.56 28.09
C ARG A 440 6.94 3.24 26.73
N LEU A 441 6.18 3.45 25.67
CA LEU A 441 6.69 3.22 24.32
C LEU A 441 7.76 4.25 23.93
N PRO A 442 8.81 3.85 23.20
CA PRO A 442 9.75 4.76 22.54
C PRO A 442 9.05 5.77 21.64
N ASP A 443 9.52 7.02 21.64
CA ASP A 443 8.97 8.09 20.77
C ASP A 443 9.20 7.81 19.27
N THR A 444 10.11 6.88 18.93
CA THR A 444 10.34 6.39 17.57
C THR A 444 9.20 5.49 17.06
N LEU A 445 8.37 4.95 17.96
CA LEU A 445 7.19 4.17 17.62
C LEU A 445 5.93 5.03 17.60
N GLU A 446 4.97 4.63 16.78
CA GLU A 446 3.69 5.34 16.70
C GLU A 446 2.95 5.25 18.04
N GLN A 447 2.73 6.39 18.69
CA GLN A 447 2.03 6.44 19.97
C GLN A 447 0.52 6.25 19.77
N THR A 448 0.05 5.00 19.80
CA THR A 448 -1.36 4.61 19.69
C THR A 448 -1.68 3.46 20.64
N ASN A 449 -2.97 3.24 20.92
CA ASN A 449 -3.38 2.11 21.76
C ASN A 449 -2.91 0.76 21.17
N ASN A 450 -3.21 0.52 19.90
CA ASN A 450 -2.85 -0.70 19.19
C ASN A 450 -1.33 -0.95 19.14
N THR A 451 -0.51 0.12 19.16
CA THR A 451 0.95 -0.04 19.25
C THR A 451 1.36 -0.50 20.65
N GLY A 452 0.72 0.03 21.70
CA GLY A 452 0.88 -0.43 23.07
C GLY A 452 0.51 -1.91 23.24
N GLU A 453 -0.63 -2.34 22.69
CA GLU A 453 -1.06 -3.74 22.68
C GLU A 453 -0.02 -4.65 21.99
N ALA A 454 0.47 -4.25 20.81
CA ALA A 454 1.48 -5.02 20.07
C ALA A 454 2.82 -5.14 20.80
N VAL A 455 3.27 -4.06 21.46
CA VAL A 455 4.50 -4.07 22.29
C VAL A 455 4.31 -4.94 23.54
N ALA A 456 3.13 -4.92 24.16
CA ALA A 456 2.85 -5.74 25.34
C ALA A 456 3.03 -7.24 25.02
N ILE A 457 2.48 -7.68 23.89
CA ILE A 457 2.60 -9.06 23.40
C ILE A 457 4.05 -9.40 23.03
N LEU A 458 4.77 -8.49 22.36
CA LEU A 458 6.19 -8.69 22.03
C LEU A 458 7.02 -8.91 23.31
N VAL A 459 6.89 -8.03 24.29
CA VAL A 459 7.69 -8.11 25.52
C VAL A 459 7.29 -9.33 26.34
N ALA A 460 6.02 -9.71 26.35
CA ALA A 460 5.57 -10.95 26.99
C ALA A 460 6.26 -12.18 26.35
N ALA A 461 6.34 -12.21 25.01
CA ALA A 461 7.05 -13.27 24.29
C ALA A 461 8.56 -13.28 24.56
N GLN A 462 9.20 -12.11 24.67
CA GLN A 462 10.64 -11.97 24.95
C GLN A 462 11.01 -12.37 26.38
N ARG A 463 10.11 -12.19 27.35
CA ARG A 463 10.34 -12.50 28.77
C ARG A 463 9.94 -13.91 29.18
N ALA A 464 9.12 -14.58 28.37
CA ALA A 464 8.69 -15.94 28.66
C ALA A 464 9.83 -16.95 28.46
N GLY A 465 9.93 -17.94 29.36
CA GLY A 465 10.89 -19.05 29.24
C GLY A 465 10.70 -19.83 27.93
N HIS A 466 11.76 -20.43 27.40
CA HIS A 466 11.75 -21.03 26.06
C HIS A 466 10.94 -22.32 25.92
N THR A 467 10.69 -23.06 27.00
CA THR A 467 10.20 -24.45 26.95
C THR A 467 8.80 -24.66 27.53
N GLY A 468 8.38 -23.88 28.53
CA GLY A 468 7.02 -23.93 29.07
C GLY A 468 5.98 -23.31 28.13
N ASN A 469 4.71 -23.62 28.34
CA ASN A 469 3.63 -23.00 27.56
C ASN A 469 3.48 -21.52 27.94
N LEU A 470 3.23 -20.68 26.94
CA LEU A 470 2.94 -19.26 27.11
C LEU A 470 1.49 -18.99 26.72
N ILE A 471 0.65 -18.62 27.69
CA ILE A 471 -0.75 -18.28 27.50
C ILE A 471 -0.88 -16.76 27.62
N ILE A 472 -1.14 -16.09 26.49
CA ILE A 472 -1.33 -14.64 26.40
C ILE A 472 -2.82 -14.33 26.34
N ARG A 473 -3.31 -13.60 27.34
CA ARG A 473 -4.68 -13.10 27.43
C ARG A 473 -4.72 -11.64 27.02
N SER A 474 -5.50 -11.31 25.99
CA SER A 474 -5.62 -9.93 25.50
C SER A 474 -6.96 -9.69 24.81
N ASP A 475 -7.42 -8.45 24.81
CA ASP A 475 -8.57 -7.98 24.05
C ASP A 475 -8.20 -7.43 22.66
N SER A 476 -6.90 -7.39 22.33
CA SER A 476 -6.37 -6.87 21.06
C SER A 476 -6.59 -7.82 19.87
N GLN A 477 -7.84 -7.87 19.41
CA GLN A 477 -8.28 -8.72 18.29
C GLN A 477 -7.42 -8.54 17.03
N ILE A 478 -7.07 -7.30 16.68
CA ILE A 478 -6.28 -6.99 15.48
C ILE A 478 -4.86 -7.57 15.57
N THR A 479 -4.26 -7.51 16.75
CA THR A 479 -2.90 -8.02 16.99
C THR A 479 -2.90 -9.55 17.00
N ILE A 480 -3.85 -10.16 17.71
CA ILE A 480 -4.01 -11.61 17.77
C ILE A 480 -4.27 -12.17 16.37
N ASP A 481 -5.23 -11.62 15.62
CA ASP A 481 -5.50 -12.05 14.25
C ASP A 481 -4.28 -11.84 13.34
N GLY A 482 -3.52 -10.78 13.60
CA GLY A 482 -2.28 -10.47 12.90
C GLY A 482 -1.15 -11.49 13.12
N LEU A 483 -1.09 -12.07 14.31
CA LEU A 483 -0.12 -13.10 14.69
C LEU A 483 -0.61 -14.53 14.39
N THR A 484 -1.88 -14.70 14.05
CA THR A 484 -2.52 -16.00 13.80
C THR A 484 -3.12 -16.06 12.39
N GLU A 485 -4.42 -15.82 12.23
CA GLU A 485 -5.17 -16.01 10.97
C GLU A 485 -4.59 -15.24 9.77
N ASN A 486 -4.17 -14.00 9.99
CA ASN A 486 -3.67 -13.12 8.94
C ASN A 486 -2.17 -13.29 8.68
N LEU A 487 -1.42 -13.88 9.61
CA LEU A 487 0.04 -13.96 9.56
C LEU A 487 0.54 -14.55 8.24
N PRO A 488 0.06 -15.73 7.77
CA PRO A 488 0.54 -16.30 6.51
C PRO A 488 0.32 -15.35 5.34
N LYS A 489 -0.86 -14.73 5.25
CA LYS A 489 -1.22 -13.80 4.17
C LYS A 489 -0.36 -12.53 4.21
N TRP A 490 -0.01 -12.03 5.39
CA TRP A 490 0.78 -10.81 5.55
C TRP A 490 2.25 -11.03 5.21
N GLU A 491 2.83 -12.16 5.64
CA GLU A 491 4.19 -12.55 5.24
C GLU A 491 4.29 -12.81 3.75
N GLU A 492 3.33 -13.53 3.16
CA GLU A 492 3.26 -13.72 1.71
C GLU A 492 3.17 -12.39 0.95
N LYS A 493 2.49 -11.40 1.54
CA LYS A 493 2.31 -10.08 0.94
C LYS A 493 3.37 -9.04 1.32
N GLY A 494 4.40 -9.45 2.05
CA GLY A 494 5.52 -8.60 2.45
C GLY A 494 5.11 -7.42 3.33
N TRP A 495 4.04 -7.57 4.12
CA TRP A 495 3.58 -6.55 5.08
C TRP A 495 3.24 -5.17 4.49
N ILE A 496 2.95 -5.11 3.18
CA ILE A 496 2.58 -3.86 2.49
C ILE A 496 1.26 -3.32 3.07
N GLY A 497 1.27 -2.06 3.51
CA GLY A 497 0.11 -1.37 4.06
C GLY A 497 -0.30 -1.80 5.47
N ILE A 498 0.50 -2.62 6.16
CA ILE A 498 0.22 -3.09 7.53
C ILE A 498 0.85 -2.14 8.55
N ALA A 499 0.03 -1.63 9.47
CA ALA A 499 0.50 -0.81 10.59
C ALA A 499 1.26 -1.67 11.61
N ASN A 500 2.18 -1.08 12.39
CA ASN A 500 2.97 -1.77 13.41
C ASN A 500 3.75 -3.01 12.91
N LYS A 501 3.97 -3.13 11.58
CA LYS A 501 4.58 -4.32 10.97
C LYS A 501 5.95 -4.70 11.54
N GLU A 502 6.78 -3.74 11.95
CA GLU A 502 8.10 -4.04 12.50
C GLU A 502 8.01 -4.68 13.89
N ILE A 503 7.04 -4.27 14.72
CA ILE A 503 6.74 -4.88 16.01
C ILE A 503 6.22 -6.30 15.80
N LEU A 504 5.24 -6.46 14.90
CA LEU A 504 4.64 -7.76 14.59
C LEU A 504 5.67 -8.76 14.04
N LYS A 505 6.57 -8.33 13.14
CA LYS A 505 7.65 -9.18 12.63
C LYS A 505 8.59 -9.64 13.77
N ALA A 506 8.96 -8.73 14.69
CA ALA A 506 9.78 -9.08 15.85
C ALA A 506 9.06 -10.05 16.79
N THR A 507 7.76 -9.86 17.01
CA THR A 507 6.93 -10.77 17.81
C THR A 507 6.90 -12.16 17.20
N VAL A 508 6.60 -12.27 15.91
CA VAL A 508 6.55 -13.55 15.19
C VAL A 508 7.90 -14.27 15.27
N ALA A 509 9.01 -13.55 15.06
CA ALA A 509 10.35 -14.12 15.16
C ALA A 509 10.66 -14.61 16.59
N THR A 510 10.22 -13.88 17.61
CA THR A 510 10.39 -14.29 19.02
C THR A 510 9.58 -15.55 19.32
N LEU A 511 8.32 -15.60 18.90
CA LEU A 511 7.44 -16.75 19.10
C LEU A 511 7.95 -18.00 18.39
N ARG A 512 8.46 -17.87 17.15
CA ARG A 512 9.02 -19.00 16.39
C ARG A 512 10.27 -19.61 17.04
N GLN A 513 11.05 -18.84 17.81
CA GLN A 513 12.23 -19.36 18.51
C GLN A 513 11.89 -20.26 19.71
N ARG A 514 10.67 -20.14 20.25
CA ARG A 514 10.23 -20.91 21.42
C ARG A 514 10.07 -22.39 21.06
N ALA A 515 10.51 -23.24 21.98
CA ALA A 515 10.25 -24.68 21.94
C ALA A 515 8.84 -24.98 22.46
N GLY A 516 8.44 -24.34 23.57
CA GLY A 516 7.11 -24.46 24.16
C GLY A 516 6.01 -23.78 23.36
N ASN A 517 4.77 -24.21 23.59
CA ASN A 517 3.61 -23.72 22.85
C ASN A 517 3.26 -22.27 23.24
N THR A 518 2.70 -21.54 22.29
CA THR A 518 2.13 -20.20 22.55
C THR A 518 0.65 -20.23 22.20
N ILE A 519 -0.16 -19.81 23.16
CA ILE A 519 -1.62 -19.87 23.13
C ILE A 519 -2.13 -18.45 23.36
N PHE A 520 -2.97 -17.96 22.45
CA PHE A 520 -3.70 -16.71 22.61
C PHE A 520 -5.10 -17.01 23.13
N GLN A 521 -5.53 -16.31 24.17
CA GLN A 521 -6.88 -16.36 24.72
C GLN A 521 -7.50 -14.97 24.62
N LYS A 522 -8.62 -14.86 23.89
CA LYS A 522 -9.32 -13.60 23.74
C LYS A 522 -10.09 -13.30 25.02
N VAL A 523 -9.93 -12.10 25.55
CA VAL A 523 -10.71 -11.62 26.69
C VAL A 523 -11.61 -10.49 26.22
N LYS A 524 -12.84 -10.43 26.75
CA LYS A 524 -13.73 -9.31 26.48
C LYS A 524 -13.20 -8.07 27.20
N GLY A 525 -12.87 -7.02 26.46
CA GLY A 525 -12.53 -5.73 27.06
C GLY A 525 -13.68 -5.21 27.96
N HIS A 526 -13.31 -4.61 29.10
CA HIS A 526 -14.25 -4.05 30.09
C HIS A 526 -15.26 -5.06 30.67
N SER A 527 -14.86 -6.32 30.84
CA SER A 527 -15.71 -7.40 31.38
C SER A 527 -15.53 -7.65 32.89
N ASN A 528 -14.87 -6.75 33.62
CA ASN A 528 -14.46 -6.92 35.03
C ASN A 528 -13.59 -8.18 35.24
N ASP A 529 -12.79 -8.57 34.24
CA ASP A 529 -11.75 -9.60 34.42
C ASP A 529 -10.58 -8.98 35.20
N PRO A 530 -10.25 -9.46 36.41
CA PRO A 530 -9.23 -8.83 37.24
C PRO A 530 -7.83 -8.78 36.59
N GLY A 531 -7.52 -9.72 35.70
CA GLY A 531 -6.24 -9.75 35.01
C GLY A 531 -6.16 -8.74 33.87
N ASN A 532 -7.24 -8.60 33.09
CA ASN A 532 -7.35 -7.56 32.07
C ASN A 532 -7.34 -6.16 32.70
N ASP A 533 -8.11 -5.96 33.77
CA ASP A 533 -8.11 -4.68 34.50
C ASP A 533 -6.74 -4.38 35.12
N GLY A 534 -6.03 -5.42 35.57
CA GLY A 534 -4.65 -5.32 36.03
C GLY A 534 -3.69 -4.88 34.91
N ALA A 535 -3.83 -5.44 33.71
CA ALA A 535 -3.03 -5.08 32.54
C ALA A 535 -3.34 -3.66 32.04
N ASP A 536 -4.61 -3.25 31.92
CA ASP A 536 -5.03 -1.88 31.55
C ASP A 536 -4.44 -0.85 32.52
N ARG A 537 -4.53 -1.14 33.83
CA ARG A 537 -3.94 -0.28 34.86
C ARG A 537 -2.43 -0.11 34.66
N LEU A 538 -1.70 -1.20 34.40
CA LEU A 538 -0.25 -1.14 34.15
C LEU A 538 0.07 -0.41 32.83
N ALA A 539 -0.71 -0.62 31.78
CA ALA A 539 -0.56 0.09 30.51
C ALA A 539 -0.77 1.60 30.68
N GLY A 540 -1.79 1.99 31.44
CA GLY A 540 -2.07 3.38 31.79
C GLY A 540 -0.99 4.01 32.69
N LEU A 541 -0.37 3.24 33.58
CA LEU A 541 0.82 3.69 34.33
C LEU A 541 2.02 3.87 33.40
N GLY A 542 2.23 2.94 32.46
CA GLY A 542 3.28 3.01 31.45
C GLY A 542 3.16 4.27 30.58
N ALA A 543 1.94 4.58 30.10
CA ALA A 543 1.67 5.77 29.30
C ALA A 543 1.96 7.09 30.05
N ARG A 544 1.90 7.07 31.40
CA ARG A 544 2.18 8.23 32.26
C ARG A 544 3.64 8.39 32.66
N LYS A 545 4.52 7.41 32.41
CA LYS A 545 5.95 7.58 32.70
C LYS A 545 6.52 8.77 31.92
N GLU A 546 7.56 9.39 32.46
CA GLU A 546 8.23 10.50 31.78
C GLU A 546 9.22 10.00 30.72
N LEU A 547 10.03 9.01 31.05
CA LEU A 547 11.06 8.48 30.15
C LEU A 547 10.57 7.23 29.41
N PRO A 548 10.87 7.10 28.11
CA PRO A 548 10.50 5.92 27.35
C PRO A 548 11.35 4.72 27.78
N ASP A 549 10.75 3.54 27.81
CA ASP A 549 11.47 2.29 28.00
C ASP A 549 12.09 1.83 26.66
N LEU A 550 13.20 1.09 26.72
CA LEU A 550 13.82 0.49 25.54
C LEU A 550 13.03 -0.75 25.11
N ILE A 551 12.65 -0.81 23.84
CA ILE A 551 11.97 -1.97 23.25
C ILE A 551 12.87 -2.56 22.17
N ASP A 552 13.26 -3.82 22.35
CA ASP A 552 14.07 -4.54 21.37
C ASP A 552 13.18 -5.05 20.22
N LEU A 553 13.45 -4.55 19.02
CA LEU A 553 12.80 -4.97 17.78
C LEU A 553 13.74 -5.78 16.88
N SER A 554 14.87 -6.25 17.42
CA SER A 554 15.83 -7.03 16.67
C SER A 554 15.22 -8.36 16.21
N ILE A 555 15.55 -8.75 14.98
CA ILE A 555 15.08 -9.99 14.37
C ILE A 555 16.30 -10.79 13.93
N PRO A 556 16.46 -12.04 14.40
CA PRO A 556 17.55 -12.89 13.91
C PRO A 556 17.48 -13.04 12.38
N PRO A 557 18.62 -12.95 11.67
CA PRO A 557 18.63 -13.02 10.20
C PRO A 557 17.91 -14.24 9.61
N ALA A 558 18.00 -15.40 10.28
CA ALA A 558 17.34 -16.65 9.90
C ALA A 558 15.80 -16.54 9.88
N LEU A 559 15.20 -15.70 10.73
CA LEU A 559 13.76 -15.52 10.88
C LEU A 559 13.22 -14.24 10.21
N HIS A 560 14.11 -13.35 9.75
CA HIS A 560 13.70 -12.09 9.12
C HIS A 560 13.15 -12.30 7.70
N VAL A 561 11.82 -12.40 7.57
CA VAL A 561 11.14 -12.46 6.26
C VAL A 561 11.10 -11.09 5.59
N SER A 562 11.86 -10.93 4.49
CA SER A 562 11.90 -9.69 3.70
C SER A 562 11.21 -9.83 2.35
N GLY A 563 10.62 -8.74 1.87
CA GLY A 563 9.90 -8.67 0.60
C GLY A 563 8.60 -9.47 0.56
N ALA A 564 7.90 -9.42 -0.57
CA ALA A 564 6.63 -10.08 -0.82
C ALA A 564 6.78 -11.22 -1.86
N LYS A 565 6.11 -12.36 -1.67
CA LYS A 565 6.09 -13.46 -2.65
C LYS A 565 5.43 -12.97 -3.93
N ILE A 566 6.18 -12.93 -5.03
CA ILE A 566 5.67 -12.35 -6.28
C ILE A 566 4.49 -13.16 -6.84
N SER A 567 4.46 -14.48 -6.61
CA SER A 567 3.36 -15.38 -6.98
C SER A 567 2.01 -14.94 -6.39
N LYS A 568 2.01 -14.33 -5.20
CA LYS A 568 0.82 -13.88 -4.45
C LYS A 568 0.45 -12.43 -4.72
N MET A 569 1.22 -11.72 -5.55
CA MET A 569 1.03 -10.30 -5.81
C MET A 569 -0.05 -10.00 -6.85
N SER A 570 -0.98 -9.12 -6.50
CA SER A 570 -1.85 -8.45 -7.48
C SER A 570 -1.19 -7.18 -8.01
N GLN A 571 -1.65 -6.67 -9.15
CA GLN A 571 -1.15 -5.38 -9.67
C GLN A 571 -1.38 -4.23 -8.67
N ALA A 572 -2.53 -4.20 -7.98
CA ALA A 572 -2.85 -3.17 -7.01
C ALA A 572 -1.89 -3.19 -5.81
N LEU A 573 -1.49 -4.40 -5.38
CA LEU A 573 -0.55 -4.57 -4.29
C LEU A 573 0.89 -4.20 -4.71
N LEU A 574 1.31 -4.56 -5.92
CA LEU A 574 2.58 -4.12 -6.50
C LEU A 574 2.63 -2.59 -6.62
N TYR A 575 1.55 -1.96 -7.09
CA TYR A 575 1.44 -0.51 -7.16
C TYR A 575 1.60 0.13 -5.78
N SER A 576 0.94 -0.42 -4.76
CA SER A 576 1.03 0.07 -3.38
C SER A 576 2.43 -0.11 -2.79
N GLY A 577 3.06 -1.27 -3.01
CA GLY A 577 4.44 -1.53 -2.57
C GLY A 577 5.44 -0.57 -3.21
N ILE A 578 5.31 -0.27 -4.51
CA ILE A 578 6.17 0.72 -5.18
C ILE A 578 5.95 2.12 -4.58
N LEU A 579 4.70 2.50 -4.28
CA LEU A 579 4.40 3.78 -3.65
C LEU A 579 5.00 3.91 -2.24
N GLU A 580 5.00 2.84 -1.44
CA GLU A 580 5.62 2.86 -0.10
C GLU A 580 7.13 3.08 -0.13
N THR A 581 7.80 2.67 -1.21
CA THR A 581 9.23 2.95 -1.39
C THR A 581 9.56 4.39 -1.79
N ARG A 582 8.56 5.22 -2.14
CA ARG A 582 8.78 6.63 -2.49
C ARG A 582 8.81 7.50 -1.24
N THR A 583 9.81 8.38 -1.17
CA THR A 583 9.80 9.53 -0.26
C THR A 583 9.08 10.69 -0.96
N PRO A 584 7.90 11.13 -0.48
CA PRO A 584 7.19 12.23 -1.12
C PRO A 584 7.92 13.56 -0.91
N THR A 585 7.79 14.46 -1.88
CA THR A 585 8.29 15.83 -1.75
C THR A 585 7.48 16.58 -0.69
N VAL A 586 8.19 17.13 0.29
CA VAL A 586 7.59 17.89 1.38
C VAL A 586 7.29 19.31 0.91
N ARG A 587 6.05 19.76 1.12
CA ARG A 587 5.62 21.13 0.78
C ARG A 587 5.61 22.00 2.03
N ARG A 588 6.55 22.94 2.12
CA ARG A 588 6.68 23.86 3.28
C ARG A 588 5.37 24.57 3.64
N SER A 589 4.66 25.12 2.65
CA SER A 589 3.37 25.80 2.88
C SER A 589 2.30 24.88 3.47
N THR A 590 2.30 23.61 3.07
CA THR A 590 1.37 22.61 3.62
C THR A 590 1.70 22.29 5.07
N LEU A 591 2.99 22.16 5.41
CA LEU A 591 3.40 21.94 6.80
C LEU A 591 3.05 23.13 7.69
N ILE A 592 3.28 24.37 7.24
CA ILE A 592 2.91 25.58 7.98
C ILE A 592 1.40 25.59 8.26
N ASN A 593 0.58 25.33 7.24
CA ASN A 593 -0.88 25.32 7.42
C ASN A 593 -1.35 24.20 8.35
N LEU A 594 -0.76 23.01 8.27
CA LEU A 594 -1.05 21.91 9.19
C LEU A 594 -0.71 22.31 10.63
N ASP A 595 0.42 22.98 10.84
CA ASP A 595 0.86 23.39 12.16
C ASP A 595 0.03 24.53 12.76
N MET A 596 -0.31 25.54 11.97
CA MET A 596 -1.27 26.57 12.37
C MET A 596 -2.62 25.97 12.73
N THR A 597 -3.08 24.99 11.94
CA THR A 597 -4.33 24.26 12.19
C THR A 597 -4.29 23.51 13.52
N ARG A 598 -3.20 22.79 13.76
CA ARG A 598 -2.98 22.03 14.99
C ARG A 598 -3.04 22.93 16.23
N HIS A 599 -2.32 24.05 16.22
CA HIS A 599 -2.31 25.00 17.33
C HIS A 599 -3.67 25.68 17.55
N ALA A 600 -4.40 25.99 16.47
CA ALA A 600 -5.76 26.53 16.59
C ALA A 600 -6.75 25.52 17.20
N VAL A 601 -6.62 24.23 16.88
CA VAL A 601 -7.41 23.16 17.52
C VAL A 601 -7.03 23.03 19.00
N HIS A 602 -5.73 23.09 19.32
CA HIS A 602 -5.24 23.00 20.69
C HIS A 602 -5.77 24.14 21.57
N ALA A 603 -5.77 25.37 21.07
CA ALA A 603 -6.27 26.53 21.81
C ALA A 603 -7.74 26.39 22.26
N LEU A 604 -8.57 25.68 21.49
CA LEU A 604 -10.01 25.52 21.78
C LEU A 604 -10.38 24.19 22.46
N THR A 605 -9.58 23.14 22.27
CA THR A 605 -9.92 21.78 22.73
C THR A 605 -8.92 21.21 23.73
N GLY A 606 -7.75 21.83 23.88
CA GLY A 606 -6.61 21.28 24.62
C GLY A 606 -5.89 20.14 23.89
N THR A 607 -6.35 19.71 22.71
CA THR A 607 -5.78 18.57 21.97
C THR A 607 -4.88 19.01 20.81
N LEU A 608 -3.77 18.31 20.59
CA LEU A 608 -2.76 18.67 19.61
C LEU A 608 -2.75 17.66 18.43
N PRO A 609 -3.72 17.67 17.50
CA PRO A 609 -3.94 16.58 16.55
C PRO A 609 -2.77 16.33 15.57
N LYS A 610 -2.52 15.05 15.21
CA LYS A 610 -1.56 14.67 14.16
C LYS A 610 -2.05 15.00 12.75
N ASP A 611 -1.13 15.09 11.80
CA ASP A 611 -1.41 15.35 10.38
C ASP A 611 -2.52 14.43 9.79
N PRO A 612 -2.53 13.09 9.99
CA PRO A 612 -3.58 12.24 9.44
C PRO A 612 -4.98 12.56 9.98
N VAL A 613 -5.06 13.02 11.24
CA VAL A 613 -6.31 13.45 11.87
C VAL A 613 -6.80 14.74 11.23
N LEU A 614 -5.92 15.71 11.02
CA LEU A 614 -6.24 16.97 10.32
C LEU A 614 -6.67 16.73 8.87
N TRP A 615 -5.97 15.86 8.13
CA TRP A 615 -6.37 15.50 6.78
C TRP A 615 -7.74 14.81 6.72
N LYS A 616 -8.07 14.01 7.74
CA LYS A 616 -9.40 13.39 7.87
C LYS A 616 -10.46 14.43 8.25
N SER A 617 -10.11 15.42 9.08
CA SER A 617 -11.04 16.42 9.63
C SER A 617 -11.58 17.37 8.56
N ILE A 618 -10.77 17.80 7.59
CA ILE A 618 -11.26 18.62 6.45
C ILE A 618 -12.21 17.85 5.51
N ARG A 619 -12.35 16.54 5.72
CA ARG A 619 -13.27 15.63 5.02
C ARG A 619 -14.35 15.07 5.96
N ASN A 620 -14.54 15.73 7.11
CA ASN A 620 -15.58 15.36 8.06
C ASN A 620 -16.93 15.24 7.33
N ARG A 621 -17.72 14.21 7.67
CA ARG A 621 -19.03 13.93 7.06
C ARG A 621 -20.01 15.11 7.17
N HIS A 622 -19.76 16.06 8.08
CA HIS A 622 -20.55 17.27 8.27
C HIS A 622 -20.16 18.41 7.32
N ILE A 623 -19.05 18.28 6.59
CA ILE A 623 -18.59 19.25 5.59
C ILE A 623 -19.05 18.80 4.21
N SER A 624 -19.59 19.72 3.40
CA SER A 624 -20.00 19.40 2.02
C SER A 624 -18.79 19.06 1.14
N LYS A 625 -18.96 18.23 0.11
CA LYS A 625 -17.85 17.82 -0.78
C LYS A 625 -17.12 19.02 -1.43
N ASN A 626 -17.87 20.06 -1.79
CA ASN A 626 -17.29 21.28 -2.37
C ASN A 626 -16.43 22.03 -1.36
N ILE A 627 -16.90 22.15 -0.11
CA ILE A 627 -16.13 22.80 0.97
C ILE A 627 -14.92 21.95 1.33
N SER A 628 -15.05 20.63 1.39
CA SER A 628 -13.91 19.75 1.64
C SER A 628 -12.82 19.89 0.56
N ALA A 629 -13.21 20.04 -0.70
CA ALA A 629 -12.27 20.33 -1.78
C ALA A 629 -11.63 21.73 -1.65
N TYR A 630 -12.39 22.72 -1.17
CA TYR A 630 -11.89 24.06 -0.83
C TYR A 630 -10.86 24.00 0.30
N LEU A 631 -11.21 23.42 1.45
CA LEU A 631 -10.30 23.28 2.61
C LEU A 631 -9.04 22.50 2.25
N TRP A 632 -9.14 21.46 1.42
CA TRP A 632 -7.97 20.72 0.94
C TRP A 632 -7.02 21.61 0.11
N LYS A 633 -7.56 22.47 -0.76
CA LYS A 633 -6.76 23.43 -1.52
C LYS A 633 -6.16 24.50 -0.61
N VAL A 634 -6.91 24.99 0.38
CA VAL A 634 -6.40 25.94 1.37
C VAL A 634 -5.25 25.33 2.16
N MET A 635 -5.40 24.10 2.67
CA MET A 635 -4.35 23.37 3.39
C MET A 635 -3.05 23.26 2.57
N HIS A 636 -3.14 23.01 1.27
CA HIS A 636 -1.97 22.94 0.39
C HIS A 636 -1.43 24.29 -0.14
N ASN A 637 -2.08 25.39 0.23
CA ASN A 637 -1.89 26.71 -0.38
C ASN A 637 -1.98 26.66 -1.91
N ALA A 638 -3.10 26.11 -2.42
CA ALA A 638 -3.28 25.75 -3.82
C ALA A 638 -4.31 26.62 -4.58
N TYR A 639 -4.72 27.75 -3.99
CA TYR A 639 -5.54 28.76 -4.66
C TYR A 639 -4.67 29.83 -5.32
N LYS A 640 -5.22 30.50 -6.34
CA LYS A 640 -4.54 31.53 -7.13
C LYS A 640 -4.56 32.87 -6.37
N CYS A 641 -3.61 33.05 -5.47
CA CYS A 641 -3.45 34.22 -4.61
C CYS A 641 -1.98 34.68 -4.61
N GLY A 642 -1.72 35.94 -4.28
CA GLY A 642 -0.37 36.47 -4.10
C GLY A 642 0.53 36.25 -5.31
N LYS A 643 1.73 35.74 -5.02
CA LYS A 643 2.82 35.45 -5.99
C LYS A 643 2.46 34.55 -7.16
N TYR A 644 1.32 33.84 -7.08
CA TYR A 644 0.82 33.11 -8.24
C TYR A 644 0.64 34.04 -9.45
N TRP A 645 0.18 35.27 -9.22
CA TRP A 645 -0.14 36.23 -10.27
C TRP A 645 1.08 36.94 -10.86
N ASP A 646 2.18 37.05 -10.10
CA ASP A 646 3.44 37.69 -10.52
C ASP A 646 4.06 37.05 -11.77
N ASN A 647 3.71 35.79 -12.04
CA ASN A 647 4.24 35.01 -13.16
C ASN A 647 3.29 35.00 -14.38
N ILE A 648 2.23 35.82 -14.36
CA ILE A 648 1.26 35.93 -15.45
C ILE A 648 1.30 37.38 -15.95
N PRO A 649 1.79 37.62 -17.19
CA PRO A 649 1.82 38.95 -17.78
C PRO A 649 0.45 39.64 -17.70
N ASP A 650 0.47 40.93 -17.38
CA ASP A 650 -0.71 41.82 -17.29
C ASP A 650 -1.68 41.49 -16.14
N CYS A 651 -1.32 40.55 -15.26
CA CYS A 651 -2.15 40.12 -14.14
C CYS A 651 -1.48 40.31 -12.76
N GLU A 652 -0.27 40.86 -12.70
CA GLU A 652 0.56 40.97 -11.48
C GLU A 652 -0.18 41.77 -10.39
N ARG A 653 -0.92 42.81 -10.78
CA ARG A 653 -1.75 43.62 -9.87
C ARG A 653 -2.81 42.81 -9.11
N ARG A 654 -3.17 41.61 -9.60
CA ARG A 654 -4.13 40.70 -8.92
C ARG A 654 -3.50 39.99 -7.72
N GLY A 655 -2.18 39.92 -7.64
CA GLY A 655 -1.43 39.35 -6.51
C GLY A 655 -1.51 40.20 -5.24
N GLN A 656 -1.80 41.49 -5.37
CA GLN A 656 -1.96 42.40 -4.25
C GLN A 656 -3.43 42.74 -3.98
N CYS A 657 -3.76 42.96 -2.72
CA CYS A 657 -5.01 43.57 -2.30
C CYS A 657 -4.87 45.09 -2.45
N GLN A 658 -5.61 45.68 -3.40
CA GLN A 658 -5.44 47.10 -3.75
C GLN A 658 -5.91 48.04 -2.63
N GLU A 659 -6.87 47.61 -1.82
CA GLU A 659 -7.37 48.42 -0.69
C GLU A 659 -6.51 48.30 0.56
N CYS A 660 -5.94 47.12 0.80
CA CYS A 660 -5.16 46.85 2.00
C CYS A 660 -3.66 47.05 1.78
N GLU A 661 -3.24 47.25 0.53
CA GLU A 661 -1.84 47.43 0.11
C GLU A 661 -0.90 46.29 0.56
N THR A 662 -1.43 45.07 0.66
CA THR A 662 -0.68 43.87 1.08
C THR A 662 -0.77 42.75 0.04
N GLU A 663 0.18 41.80 0.12
CA GLU A 663 0.12 40.57 -0.69
C GLU A 663 -1.16 39.79 -0.32
N GLU A 664 -1.99 39.49 -1.30
CA GLU A 664 -3.25 38.80 -1.06
C GLU A 664 -2.97 37.33 -0.77
N SER A 665 -3.23 36.91 0.48
CA SER A 665 -3.14 35.51 0.91
C SER A 665 -4.51 34.97 1.32
N MET A 666 -4.63 33.64 1.49
CA MET A 666 -5.88 33.08 2.04
C MET A 666 -6.14 33.54 3.47
N GLU A 667 -5.09 33.75 4.27
CA GLU A 667 -5.23 34.32 5.62
C GLU A 667 -5.80 35.73 5.53
N HIS A 668 -5.19 36.59 4.71
CA HIS A 668 -5.65 37.95 4.48
C HIS A 668 -7.13 37.99 4.05
N ILE A 669 -7.52 37.16 3.07
CA ILE A 669 -8.90 37.08 2.58
C ILE A 669 -9.88 36.68 3.68
N LEU A 670 -9.51 35.74 4.54
CA LEU A 670 -10.40 35.19 5.55
C LEU A 670 -10.47 36.03 6.82
N THR A 671 -9.49 36.88 7.11
CA THR A 671 -9.34 37.45 8.46
C THR A 671 -9.11 38.96 8.49
N GLU A 672 -8.58 39.55 7.43
CA GLU A 672 -8.12 40.95 7.43
C GLU A 672 -8.85 41.80 6.39
N CYS A 673 -9.08 41.28 5.19
CA CYS A 673 -9.49 42.07 4.04
C CYS A 673 -10.87 42.72 4.21
N GLN A 674 -10.93 44.05 4.07
CA GLN A 674 -12.14 44.84 4.26
C GLN A 674 -13.20 44.58 3.18
N ASN A 675 -12.78 44.22 1.96
CA ASN A 675 -13.68 44.09 0.80
C ASN A 675 -14.22 42.67 0.57
N THR A 676 -13.86 41.71 1.43
CA THR A 676 -14.32 40.32 1.29
C THR A 676 -15.64 40.05 2.02
N GLY A 677 -16.09 40.99 2.84
CA GLY A 677 -17.21 40.80 3.76
C GLY A 677 -16.92 39.91 4.97
N GLN A 678 -15.64 39.53 5.18
CA GLN A 678 -15.23 38.62 6.25
C GLN A 678 -15.60 39.14 7.64
N SER A 679 -15.41 40.44 7.90
CA SER A 679 -15.69 41.05 9.20
C SER A 679 -17.17 40.94 9.56
N VAL A 680 -18.07 41.24 8.62
CA VAL A 680 -19.53 41.10 8.78
C VAL A 680 -19.87 39.63 9.04
N ILE A 681 -19.36 38.71 8.23
CA ILE A 681 -19.66 37.28 8.37
C ILE A 681 -19.21 36.74 9.73
N TRP A 682 -17.99 37.05 10.18
CA TRP A 682 -17.51 36.56 11.47
C TRP A 682 -18.22 37.20 12.66
N GLN A 683 -18.68 38.45 12.56
CA GLN A 683 -19.56 39.04 13.57
C GLN A 683 -20.89 38.27 13.67
N LEU A 684 -21.50 37.87 12.54
CA LEU A 684 -22.71 37.04 12.54
C LEU A 684 -22.45 35.64 13.12
N VAL A 685 -21.29 35.05 12.82
CA VAL A 685 -20.86 33.76 13.40
C VAL A 685 -20.70 33.86 14.92
N ASN A 686 -20.04 34.90 15.42
CA ASN A 686 -19.83 35.06 16.86
C ASN A 686 -21.13 35.37 17.60
N LYS A 687 -22.04 36.12 16.98
CA LYS A 687 -23.40 36.35 17.49
C LYS A 687 -24.19 35.05 17.62
N ILE A 688 -24.21 34.21 16.57
CA ILE A 688 -24.94 32.92 16.66
C ILE A 688 -24.23 31.94 17.61
N PHE A 689 -22.92 32.05 17.79
CA PHE A 689 -22.19 31.29 18.79
C PHE A 689 -22.54 31.72 20.21
N GLU A 690 -22.74 33.01 20.46
CA GLU A 690 -23.23 33.51 21.73
C GLU A 690 -24.63 32.97 22.05
N GLU A 691 -25.57 33.06 21.10
CA GLU A 691 -26.93 32.48 21.22
C GLU A 691 -26.86 30.97 21.51
N LYS A 692 -25.96 30.24 20.83
CA LYS A 692 -25.75 28.80 21.03
C LYS A 692 -25.01 28.44 22.33
N LYS A 693 -24.35 29.40 22.97
CA LYS A 693 -23.33 29.18 24.01
C LYS A 693 -22.15 28.32 23.52
N ALA A 694 -21.76 28.51 22.26
CA ALA A 694 -20.57 27.91 21.67
C ALA A 694 -19.33 28.78 21.95
N PRO A 695 -18.11 28.20 21.93
CA PRO A 695 -16.88 28.97 22.03
C PRO A 695 -16.77 30.01 20.92
N GLN A 696 -16.40 31.24 21.30
CA GLN A 696 -16.20 32.34 20.36
C GLN A 696 -15.05 32.04 19.40
N LEU A 697 -15.20 32.45 18.14
CA LEU A 697 -14.19 32.25 17.11
C LEU A 697 -13.35 33.53 16.98
N THR A 698 -12.04 33.37 17.16
CA THR A 698 -11.06 34.33 16.62
C THR A 698 -10.66 33.85 15.22
N PRO A 699 -11.00 34.59 14.15
CA PRO A 699 -10.74 34.14 12.79
C PRO A 699 -9.25 33.95 12.51
N SER A 700 -8.89 32.76 12.01
CA SER A 700 -7.57 32.42 11.47
C SER A 700 -7.73 31.27 10.47
N ILE A 701 -6.81 31.13 9.52
CA ILE A 701 -6.75 29.98 8.61
C ILE A 701 -6.67 28.67 9.39
N GLY A 702 -5.94 28.66 10.52
CA GLY A 702 -5.83 27.51 11.41
C GLY A 702 -7.19 27.11 11.99
N ALA A 703 -7.97 28.08 12.49
CA ALA A 703 -9.31 27.81 13.02
C ALA A 703 -10.28 27.32 11.93
N VAL A 704 -10.20 27.89 10.72
CA VAL A 704 -11.00 27.47 9.57
C VAL A 704 -10.66 26.05 9.12
N LEU A 705 -9.38 25.74 8.95
CA LEU A 705 -8.90 24.40 8.55
C LEU A 705 -9.15 23.37 9.65
N GLY A 706 -9.12 23.79 10.92
CA GLY A 706 -9.28 22.95 12.11
C GLY A 706 -10.74 22.70 12.50
N CYS A 707 -11.70 23.42 11.91
CA CYS A 707 -13.09 23.38 12.35
C CYS A 707 -13.70 21.97 12.40
N GLY A 708 -13.30 21.08 11.47
CA GLY A 708 -13.77 19.70 11.42
C GLY A 708 -13.12 18.75 12.42
N ALA A 709 -12.07 19.19 13.12
CA ALA A 709 -11.36 18.46 14.18
C ALA A 709 -11.82 18.86 15.59
N MET A 710 -12.66 19.89 15.71
CA MET A 710 -13.20 20.35 16.99
C MET A 710 -14.14 19.30 17.59
N ASN A 711 -13.75 18.77 18.75
CA ASN A 711 -14.53 17.79 19.52
C ASN A 711 -14.83 18.38 20.90
N PHE A 712 -15.88 19.18 20.99
CA PHE A 712 -16.29 19.80 22.25
C PHE A 712 -16.86 18.77 23.21
N ARG A 713 -16.65 19.03 24.50
CA ARG A 713 -17.15 18.23 25.61
C ARG A 713 -18.09 19.08 26.46
N ASP A 714 -19.07 18.43 27.08
CA ASP A 714 -19.95 19.06 28.05
C ASP A 714 -19.26 19.23 29.41
N GLN A 715 -20.00 19.79 30.38
CA GLN A 715 -19.50 20.05 31.74
C GLN A 715 -19.08 18.76 32.48
N ASN A 716 -19.59 17.60 32.06
CA ASN A 716 -19.26 16.28 32.61
C ASN A 716 -18.17 15.58 31.78
N GLN A 717 -17.43 16.31 30.93
CA GLN A 717 -16.39 15.79 30.03
C GLN A 717 -16.91 14.80 28.97
N LYS A 718 -18.22 14.71 28.77
CA LYS A 718 -18.82 13.84 27.75
C LYS A 718 -18.84 14.55 26.41
N ALA A 719 -18.58 13.83 25.32
CA ALA A 719 -18.58 14.42 23.98
C ALA A 719 -19.94 15.06 23.64
N ASP A 720 -19.93 16.30 23.16
CA ASP A 720 -21.10 17.00 22.62
C ASP A 720 -21.05 16.96 21.07
N PRO A 721 -21.65 15.93 20.44
CA PRO A 721 -21.67 15.83 18.99
C PRO A 721 -22.58 16.87 18.32
N GLY A 722 -23.53 17.47 19.06
CA GLY A 722 -24.42 18.51 18.53
C GLY A 722 -23.67 19.82 18.35
N LEU A 723 -22.95 20.26 19.40
CA LEU A 723 -22.14 21.46 19.39
C LEU A 723 -20.96 21.35 18.41
N SER A 724 -20.22 20.23 18.44
CA SER A 724 -19.09 19.98 17.53
C SER A 724 -19.52 20.03 16.05
N ARG A 725 -20.69 19.44 15.76
CA ARG A 725 -21.29 19.46 14.42
C ARG A 725 -21.73 20.86 14.01
N PHE A 726 -22.38 21.60 14.91
CA PHE A 726 -22.83 22.97 14.65
C PHE A 726 -21.64 23.88 14.32
N TYR A 727 -20.60 23.87 15.17
CA TYR A 727 -19.38 24.65 14.96
C TYR A 727 -18.70 24.31 13.62
N THR A 728 -18.52 23.02 13.33
CA THR A 728 -17.95 22.55 12.05
C THR A 728 -18.73 23.11 10.85
N ILE A 729 -20.06 23.07 10.91
CA ILE A 729 -20.91 23.55 9.83
C ILE A 729 -20.79 25.07 9.66
N ILE A 730 -20.98 25.83 10.74
CA ILE A 730 -21.03 27.28 10.68
C ILE A 730 -19.70 27.86 10.21
N VAL A 731 -18.57 27.41 10.76
CA VAL A 731 -17.25 27.92 10.37
C VAL A 731 -16.94 27.57 8.90
N SER A 732 -17.18 26.32 8.50
CA SER A 732 -16.82 25.86 7.15
C SER A 732 -17.70 26.45 6.04
N GLU A 733 -19.01 26.62 6.27
CA GLU A 733 -19.91 27.30 5.31
C GLU A 733 -19.58 28.81 5.21
N SER A 734 -19.26 29.46 6.35
CA SER A 734 -18.90 30.88 6.41
C SER A 734 -17.60 31.18 5.67
N ALA A 735 -16.53 30.43 5.93
CA ALA A 735 -15.24 30.60 5.25
C ALA A 735 -15.35 30.42 3.73
N HIS A 736 -16.11 29.40 3.30
CA HIS A 736 -16.32 29.17 1.87
C HIS A 736 -17.19 30.28 1.24
N LEU A 737 -18.13 30.87 1.97
CA LEU A 737 -18.89 32.03 1.49
C LEU A 737 -18.00 33.27 1.35
N ILE A 738 -17.14 33.56 2.32
CA ILE A 738 -16.15 34.65 2.23
C ILE A 738 -15.30 34.50 0.97
N TRP A 739 -14.78 33.30 0.72
CA TRP A 739 -14.03 33.00 -0.51
C TRP A 739 -14.86 33.26 -1.78
N LYS A 740 -16.16 32.90 -1.79
CA LYS A 740 -17.04 33.16 -2.93
C LYS A 740 -17.30 34.65 -3.14
N LEU A 741 -17.53 35.40 -2.07
CA LEU A 741 -17.72 36.85 -2.14
C LEU A 741 -16.46 37.52 -2.68
N ARG A 742 -15.28 37.12 -2.20
CA ARG A 742 -13.99 37.56 -2.74
C ARG A 742 -13.86 37.27 -4.24
N CYS A 743 -14.21 36.06 -4.70
CA CYS A 743 -14.14 35.72 -6.13
C CYS A 743 -15.14 36.50 -6.97
N GLU A 744 -16.37 36.67 -6.48
CA GLU A 744 -17.40 37.47 -7.14
C GLU A 744 -16.93 38.93 -7.26
N TRP A 745 -16.35 39.48 -6.20
CA TRP A 745 -15.76 40.83 -6.17
C TRP A 745 -14.58 40.98 -7.13
N LYS A 746 -13.49 40.25 -6.87
CA LYS A 746 -12.21 40.42 -7.56
C LYS A 746 -12.26 40.01 -9.03
N ILE A 747 -13.03 38.97 -9.35
CA ILE A 747 -13.06 38.36 -10.70
C ILE A 747 -14.36 38.72 -11.41
N GLY A 748 -15.51 38.51 -10.78
CA GLY A 748 -16.82 38.71 -11.42
C GLY A 748 -17.19 40.18 -11.61
N ARG A 749 -16.76 41.05 -10.69
CA ARG A 749 -16.98 42.50 -10.72
C ARG A 749 -15.70 43.28 -10.99
N GLU A 750 -14.63 42.59 -11.42
CA GLU A 750 -13.34 43.17 -11.80
C GLU A 750 -12.68 44.08 -10.73
N ALA A 751 -13.01 43.85 -9.45
CA ALA A 751 -12.59 44.70 -8.33
C ALA A 751 -13.00 46.18 -8.45
N ASP A 752 -14.13 46.45 -9.12
CA ASP A 752 -14.71 47.78 -9.31
C ASP A 752 -15.31 48.35 -8.00
N PRO A 753 -14.67 49.37 -7.35
CA PRO A 753 -15.08 49.96 -6.06
C PRO A 753 -16.58 50.21 -5.90
N ASP A 754 -17.26 50.63 -6.98
CA ASP A 754 -18.68 51.01 -6.95
C ASP A 754 -19.63 49.80 -6.89
N LYS A 755 -19.11 48.60 -7.16
CA LYS A 755 -19.87 47.35 -7.15
C LYS A 755 -19.57 46.49 -5.93
N LEU A 756 -19.11 47.08 -4.82
CA LEU A 756 -18.82 46.31 -3.61
C LEU A 756 -20.10 45.72 -3.00
N HIS A 757 -20.02 44.54 -2.40
CA HIS A 757 -21.16 43.94 -1.69
C HIS A 757 -21.55 44.79 -0.48
N THR A 758 -22.83 45.14 -0.39
CA THR A 758 -23.35 45.87 0.78
C THR A 758 -23.43 44.95 2.01
N LYS A 759 -23.45 45.53 3.21
CA LYS A 759 -23.58 44.76 4.47
C LYS A 759 -24.85 43.90 4.47
N ASP A 760 -25.96 44.44 3.97
CA ASP A 760 -27.24 43.72 3.88
C ASP A 760 -27.19 42.56 2.88
N GLU A 761 -26.55 42.76 1.72
CA GLU A 761 -26.31 41.68 0.76
C GLU A 761 -25.50 40.54 1.38
N ILE A 762 -24.42 40.86 2.09
CA ILE A 762 -23.55 39.88 2.75
C ILE A 762 -24.33 39.10 3.80
N GLN A 763 -25.06 39.79 4.67
CA GLN A 763 -25.88 39.17 5.72
C GLN A 763 -26.96 38.25 5.13
N ASN A 764 -27.64 38.69 4.07
CA ASN A 764 -28.67 37.89 3.39
C ASN A 764 -28.07 36.65 2.73
N LYS A 765 -26.92 36.77 2.05
CA LYS A 765 -26.21 35.63 1.45
C LYS A 765 -25.75 34.63 2.52
N TRP A 766 -25.27 35.10 3.67
CA TRP A 766 -24.88 34.24 4.79
C TRP A 766 -26.08 33.50 5.40
N LEU A 767 -27.15 34.23 5.72
CA LEU A 767 -28.41 33.63 6.21
C LEU A 767 -28.95 32.59 5.23
N GLN A 768 -28.92 32.88 3.92
CA GLN A 768 -29.35 31.93 2.89
C GLN A 768 -28.48 30.67 2.88
N ALA A 769 -27.16 30.80 3.03
CA ALA A 769 -26.23 29.66 3.07
C ALA A 769 -26.49 28.76 4.29
N ILE A 770 -26.62 29.33 5.48
CA ILE A 770 -26.88 28.60 6.72
C ILE A 770 -28.28 27.95 6.69
N ASN A 771 -29.31 28.68 6.25
CA ASN A 771 -30.66 28.14 6.14
C ASN A 771 -30.78 27.02 5.10
N LYS A 772 -30.07 27.15 3.97
CA LYS A 772 -29.96 26.06 3.00
C LYS A 772 -29.36 24.81 3.65
N ARG A 773 -28.36 24.98 4.51
CA ARG A 773 -27.74 23.85 5.21
C ARG A 773 -28.67 23.22 6.24
N LEU A 774 -29.38 24.01 7.04
CA LEU A 774 -30.43 23.53 7.95
C LEU A 774 -31.49 22.72 7.20
N LYS A 775 -31.99 23.22 6.06
CA LYS A 775 -32.97 22.51 5.23
C LYS A 775 -32.44 21.16 4.75
N PHE A 776 -31.17 21.08 4.35
CA PHE A 776 -30.55 19.80 3.98
C PHE A 776 -30.45 18.84 5.17
N ASP A 777 -30.10 19.32 6.36
CA ASP A 777 -30.04 18.49 7.55
C ASP A 777 -31.41 17.91 7.92
N CYS A 778 -32.48 18.70 7.84
CA CYS A 778 -33.87 18.24 8.01
C CYS A 778 -34.22 17.15 6.99
N LEU A 779 -33.98 17.40 5.70
CA LEU A 779 -34.23 16.41 4.64
C LEU A 779 -33.48 15.10 4.88
N MET A 780 -32.23 15.18 5.35
CA MET A 780 -31.40 14.02 5.64
C MET A 780 -31.89 13.18 6.82
N THR A 781 -32.89 13.62 7.59
CA THR A 781 -33.52 12.79 8.65
C THR A 781 -34.50 11.73 8.12
N ASP A 782 -34.88 11.82 6.85
CA ASP A 782 -35.80 10.88 6.21
C ASP A 782 -35.16 9.49 6.05
N LYS A 783 -35.59 8.55 6.90
CA LYS A 783 -35.14 7.15 6.87
C LYS A 783 -35.64 6.40 5.64
N ASN A 784 -36.78 6.76 5.06
CA ASN A 784 -37.31 6.07 3.88
C ASN A 784 -36.45 6.40 2.66
N ARG A 785 -36.04 7.66 2.53
CA ARG A 785 -35.21 8.12 1.42
C ARG A 785 -33.74 7.73 1.55
N TYR A 786 -33.16 7.81 2.76
CA TYR A 786 -31.72 7.66 2.95
C TYR A 786 -31.29 6.40 3.70
N GLY A 787 -32.24 5.60 4.22
CA GLY A 787 -31.96 4.34 4.92
C GLY A 787 -30.93 4.50 6.03
N ARG A 788 -29.88 3.66 5.99
CA ARG A 788 -28.76 3.71 6.96
C ARG A 788 -27.93 4.99 6.91
N LYS A 789 -28.08 5.83 5.87
CA LYS A 789 -27.39 7.12 5.72
C LYS A 789 -28.18 8.30 6.30
N ALA A 790 -29.41 8.07 6.77
CA ALA A 790 -30.23 9.11 7.38
C ALA A 790 -29.59 9.62 8.69
N LEU A 791 -29.68 10.93 8.92
CA LEU A 791 -29.30 11.54 10.18
C LEU A 791 -30.32 11.22 11.26
N ARG A 792 -29.85 11.03 12.49
CA ARG A 792 -30.73 10.89 13.64
C ARG A 792 -31.43 12.25 13.89
N PRO A 793 -32.77 12.31 14.00
CA PRO A 793 -33.48 13.56 14.29
C PRO A 793 -32.98 14.26 15.56
N SER A 794 -32.64 13.49 16.60
CA SER A 794 -32.07 14.03 17.85
C SER A 794 -30.75 14.77 17.64
N LEU A 795 -29.88 14.28 16.75
CA LEU A 795 -28.62 14.96 16.42
C LEU A 795 -28.87 16.30 15.71
N VAL A 796 -29.83 16.33 14.78
CA VAL A 796 -30.20 17.57 14.07
C VAL A 796 -30.80 18.59 15.04
N LYS A 797 -31.70 18.15 15.93
CA LYS A 797 -32.24 18.99 17.01
C LYS A 797 -31.12 19.56 17.88
N ASN A 798 -30.22 18.72 18.39
CA ASN A 798 -29.12 19.19 19.23
C ASN A 798 -28.16 20.13 18.49
N THR A 799 -27.96 19.93 17.17
CA THR A 799 -27.14 20.84 16.35
C THR A 799 -27.74 22.25 16.34
N TRP A 800 -29.04 22.39 16.08
CA TRP A 800 -29.66 23.68 15.79
C TRP A 800 -30.44 24.29 16.97
N LYS A 801 -30.61 23.56 18.07
CA LYS A 801 -31.29 24.06 19.28
C LYS A 801 -30.66 25.36 19.79
N GLY A 802 -31.49 26.34 20.11
CA GLY A 802 -31.11 27.65 20.65
C GLY A 802 -30.78 28.73 19.61
N VAL A 803 -30.86 28.41 18.31
CA VAL A 803 -30.54 29.37 17.23
C VAL A 803 -31.62 29.43 16.14
N LEU A 804 -32.77 28.80 16.37
CA LEU A 804 -33.88 28.79 15.42
C LEU A 804 -34.80 29.99 15.64
N ARG A 805 -35.32 30.53 14.54
CA ARG A 805 -36.31 31.61 14.60
C ARG A 805 -37.60 31.09 15.20
N ASN A 806 -38.12 31.79 16.22
CA ASN A 806 -39.34 31.42 16.94
C ASN A 806 -39.33 29.96 17.43
N GLU A 807 -38.19 29.50 17.96
CA GLU A 807 -37.98 28.09 18.32
C GLU A 807 -39.05 27.54 19.28
N GLU A 808 -39.53 28.37 20.20
CA GLU A 808 -40.59 28.02 21.16
C GLU A 808 -41.94 27.69 20.49
N GLN A 809 -42.16 28.18 19.27
CA GLN A 809 -43.39 27.95 18.49
C GLN A 809 -43.25 26.77 17.51
N LEU A 810 -42.08 26.13 17.44
CA LEU A 810 -41.86 25.02 16.51
C LEU A 810 -42.46 23.71 17.06
N PRO A 811 -43.06 22.88 16.20
CA PRO A 811 -43.59 21.59 16.63
C PRO A 811 -42.45 20.65 17.07
N ILE A 812 -42.75 19.71 17.96
CA ILE A 812 -41.77 18.74 18.51
C ILE A 812 -41.03 17.99 17.39
N ASN A 813 -41.65 17.76 16.24
CA ASN A 813 -41.12 17.04 15.09
C ASN A 813 -40.69 17.98 13.93
N TRP A 814 -40.29 19.23 14.21
CA TRP A 814 -39.93 20.23 13.20
C TRP A 814 -38.86 19.77 12.19
N THR A 815 -38.05 18.77 12.51
CA THR A 815 -37.07 18.18 11.57
C THR A 815 -37.70 17.61 10.30
N TYR A 816 -39.02 17.37 10.29
CA TYR A 816 -39.80 16.95 9.13
C TYR A 816 -40.59 18.08 8.45
N SER A 817 -40.61 19.28 9.05
CA SER A 817 -41.39 20.41 8.57
C SER A 817 -40.63 21.24 7.52
N THR A 818 -41.36 21.79 6.57
CA THR A 818 -40.86 22.80 5.62
C THR A 818 -41.01 24.19 6.26
N GLY A 819 -39.95 25.02 6.21
CA GLY A 819 -40.02 26.42 6.67
C GLY A 819 -39.27 26.77 7.96
N VAL A 820 -38.49 25.84 8.54
CA VAL A 820 -37.63 26.14 9.68
C VAL A 820 -36.42 26.96 9.23
N LEU A 821 -36.16 28.07 9.91
CA LEU A 821 -35.06 28.99 9.61
C LEU A 821 -34.25 29.26 10.88
N VAL A 822 -32.95 29.41 10.70
CA VAL A 822 -32.07 30.11 11.64
C VAL A 822 -32.45 31.58 11.64
N GLY A 823 -32.69 32.13 12.83
CA GLY A 823 -33.04 33.54 13.01
C GLY A 823 -32.06 34.19 13.96
N MET A 824 -31.32 35.17 13.48
CA MET A 824 -30.56 36.06 14.38
C MET A 824 -31.52 37.14 14.89
N SER A 825 -31.49 37.38 16.19
CA SER A 825 -32.25 38.46 16.83
C SER A 825 -31.69 39.83 16.39
N THR A 826 -32.15 40.38 15.26
CA THR A 826 -31.84 41.76 14.89
C THR A 826 -32.78 42.68 15.65
N ALA A 827 -32.24 43.68 16.35
CA ALA A 827 -33.03 44.83 16.76
C ALA A 827 -33.67 45.40 15.48
N ARG A 828 -34.98 45.19 15.33
CA ARG A 828 -35.75 45.78 14.23
C ARG A 828 -35.74 47.30 14.44
N PRO A 829 -35.46 48.10 13.40
CA PRO A 829 -35.98 49.46 13.38
C PRO A 829 -37.52 49.36 13.43
N PRO A 830 -38.20 50.17 14.26
CA PRO A 830 -39.65 50.15 14.32
C PRO A 830 -40.20 50.63 12.96
N GLY A 831 -40.94 49.77 12.27
CA GLY A 831 -41.80 50.20 11.16
C GLY A 831 -41.65 49.43 9.86
N ARG A 832 -42.48 48.39 9.69
CA ARG A 832 -43.58 48.38 8.71
C ARG A 832 -44.20 46.98 8.73
N ASN A 833 -45.38 46.90 9.34
CA ASN A 833 -46.32 45.83 9.09
C ASN A 833 -46.85 46.00 7.66
N ARG A 834 -46.66 44.99 6.83
CA ARG A 834 -47.59 44.59 5.77
C ARG A 834 -47.55 43.09 5.64
#